data_AF-A0A0S6WV89-F1
#
_entry.id   AF-A0A0S6WV89-F1
#
_cell.length_a   1.000
_cell.length_b   1.000
_cell.length_c   1.000
_cell.angle_alpha   90.00
_cell.angle_beta   90.00
_cell.angle_gamma   90.00
#
_symmetry.space_group_name_H-M   'P 1'
#
loop_
_entity.id
_entity.type
_entity.pdbx_description
1 polymer ?
#
loop_
_entity_poly.entity_id
_entity_poly.type
_entity_poly.pdbx_seq_one_letter_code
_entity_poly.pdbx_strand_id
1 'polypeptide(L)'
;MRKAHSRWRLPATSLHLAPGARAQRGVTFALVEGYAQMRAAIADRGLVDVELSPGMTVPSDLAVTLSLGSRIPVARIEAEHPGDTRITSLGTRAGRQLYRVELARLGENHLTLVQENGARTTLEFFATEPVETMIAKRGAFIAAHRHTDPATWYNGLLAEWNMQSEVLLGPDNYDRIGGWRIYEVTCDDPGLSKPAFLGAKLAEYPVQAEIDALDEYIAHFVWGGLQQTTEEPWPYGIYGILDWKRNRESEDPGPKGREHLWRTYDYPHIVVMYFGMYRAARLHPGVSTRLSADAYLERAFGTARAMFTVPDTLVGWDANNIGYYNEIVLPELIDALEAEGKDVWAGELRGFWERKVRHFVEEVEDLFVSEYAFDSTGFESTQAMARYALERPGTFAPERARAFRERQFAANLFCRGWLEPSYYYLGSDYRGQGGDAYTLTYMAQMGGWGVLDYALHDAPDPHALLRLGHASTLSSWALLNSGTPESGHGYWYPGKANDGAAGGGFEPAALGQTWLDQPHWHGSWYYSCEIDLGFCGALRAAATTLADDPLLGRIAHSGSLEEAGGSLRVVPRDGVRRRFHVRLQDAAFDLQLAPGVRFAREEAIEVVSSGTRCRVVLEHAAGPARTSLLTLGRGREQGRGLRIDGAARDLDARGRVALEIAQGTTRTVVDLAFA
;
A
#
# COMPACT_ATOMS: atom_id res chain seq x y z
N MET A 1 -3.59 -25.56 26.45
CA MET A 1 -4.16 -24.48 27.29
C MET A 1 -4.24 -23.20 26.45
N ARG A 2 -5.43 -22.63 26.21
CA ARG A 2 -5.50 -21.23 25.79
C ARG A 2 -5.04 -20.40 27.00
N LYS A 3 -4.06 -19.51 26.86
CA LYS A 3 -3.79 -18.52 27.91
C LYS A 3 -5.09 -17.71 28.05
N ALA A 4 -5.58 -17.54 29.28
CA ALA A 4 -6.77 -16.74 29.53
C ALA A 4 -6.61 -15.36 28.87
N HIS A 5 -7.68 -14.87 28.22
CA HIS A 5 -7.75 -13.57 27.55
C HIS A 5 -7.02 -13.41 26.19
N SER A 6 -6.37 -14.44 25.63
CA SER A 6 -5.80 -14.37 24.26
C SER A 6 -6.85 -14.61 23.16
N ARG A 7 -6.77 -13.87 22.04
CA ARG A 7 -7.53 -14.12 20.81
C ARG A 7 -6.93 -15.24 19.94
N TRP A 8 -5.81 -15.85 20.35
CA TRP A 8 -5.19 -16.96 19.62
C TRP A 8 -6.19 -18.09 19.34
N ARG A 9 -6.45 -18.35 18.06
CA ARG A 9 -7.53 -19.25 17.62
C ARG A 9 -7.07 -20.70 17.45
N LEU A 10 -5.80 -20.93 17.14
CA LEU A 10 -5.28 -22.27 16.90
C LEU A 10 -5.21 -23.10 18.21
N PRO A 11 -5.52 -24.41 18.16
CA PRO A 11 -5.44 -25.26 19.34
C PRO A 11 -4.03 -25.29 19.93
N ALA A 12 -3.91 -24.96 21.22
CA ALA A 12 -2.66 -25.18 21.93
C ALA A 12 -2.37 -26.68 21.97
N THR A 13 -1.24 -27.11 21.43
CA THR A 13 -0.84 -28.52 21.51
C THR A 13 -0.57 -28.87 22.97
N SER A 14 -1.16 -29.95 23.43
CA SER A 14 -0.86 -30.54 24.73
C SER A 14 -0.78 -32.04 24.56
N LEU A 15 0.15 -32.67 25.27
CA LEU A 15 0.37 -34.10 25.17
C LEU A 15 0.37 -34.69 26.57
N HIS A 16 -0.57 -35.58 26.82
CA HIS A 16 -0.59 -36.39 28.03
C HIS A 16 0.12 -37.72 27.75
N LEU A 17 1.13 -38.06 28.54
CA LEU A 17 1.87 -39.31 28.44
C LEU A 17 1.56 -40.18 29.66
N ALA A 18 1.04 -41.38 29.44
CA ALA A 18 0.89 -42.38 30.50
C ALA A 18 2.27 -42.84 31.03
N PRO A 19 2.34 -43.43 32.24
CA PRO A 19 3.59 -44.00 32.74
C PRO A 19 4.24 -44.96 31.74
N GLY A 20 5.51 -44.71 31.39
CA GLY A 20 6.26 -45.50 30.40
C GLY A 20 6.05 -45.08 28.93
N ALA A 21 5.08 -44.22 28.62
CA ALA A 21 4.89 -43.70 27.27
C ALA A 21 6.01 -42.71 26.89
N ARG A 22 6.38 -42.69 25.61
CA ARG A 22 7.40 -41.79 25.05
C ARG A 22 6.83 -41.06 23.85
N ALA A 23 7.23 -39.80 23.68
CA ALA A 23 6.98 -39.03 22.47
C ALA A 23 8.27 -38.37 22.01
N GLN A 24 8.54 -38.46 20.71
CA GLN A 24 9.69 -37.83 20.08
C GLN A 24 9.20 -36.72 19.16
N ARG A 25 9.94 -35.62 19.15
CA ARG A 25 9.79 -34.48 18.24
C ARG A 25 11.18 -34.14 17.72
N GLY A 26 11.26 -33.63 16.51
CA GLY A 26 12.52 -33.26 15.89
C GLY A 26 12.33 -32.10 14.91
N VAL A 27 13.36 -31.31 14.75
CA VAL A 27 13.45 -30.23 13.76
C VAL A 27 14.69 -30.50 12.91
N THR A 28 14.62 -30.20 11.62
CA THR A 28 15.75 -30.34 10.71
C THR A 28 16.14 -28.96 10.21
N PHE A 29 17.42 -28.60 10.38
CA PHE A 29 18.03 -27.44 9.77
C PHE A 29 18.73 -27.87 8.49
N ALA A 30 18.51 -27.14 7.40
CA ALA A 30 19.14 -27.41 6.11
C ALA A 30 19.59 -26.08 5.49
N LEU A 31 20.78 -26.09 4.89
CA LEU A 31 21.23 -25.00 4.03
C LEU A 31 20.77 -25.29 2.60
N VAL A 32 20.18 -24.30 1.96
CA VAL A 32 19.63 -24.35 0.60
C VAL A 32 19.97 -23.06 -0.11
N GLU A 33 20.02 -23.12 -1.44
CA GLU A 33 20.33 -21.93 -2.25
C GLU A 33 19.03 -21.24 -2.69
N GLY A 34 18.71 -20.14 -2.00
CA GLY A 34 17.59 -19.27 -2.32
C GLY A 34 16.19 -19.87 -2.11
N TYR A 35 15.19 -19.08 -2.46
CA TYR A 35 13.78 -19.37 -2.15
C TYR A 35 13.23 -20.60 -2.88
N ALA A 36 13.65 -20.85 -4.13
CA ALA A 36 13.15 -21.98 -4.91
C ALA A 36 13.59 -23.33 -4.33
N GLN A 37 14.88 -23.47 -3.98
CA GLN A 37 15.36 -24.70 -3.33
C GLN A 37 14.80 -24.86 -1.91
N MET A 38 14.54 -23.75 -1.20
CA MET A 38 13.86 -23.79 0.08
C MET A 38 12.45 -24.38 -0.02
N ARG A 39 11.64 -23.94 -0.99
CA ARG A 39 10.30 -24.51 -1.27
C ARG A 39 10.37 -25.99 -1.65
N ALA A 40 11.28 -26.36 -2.55
CA ALA A 40 11.49 -27.75 -2.94
C ALA A 40 11.87 -28.63 -1.74
N ALA A 41 12.79 -28.15 -0.89
CA ALA A 41 13.25 -28.87 0.30
C ALA A 41 12.13 -29.13 1.32
N ILE A 42 11.16 -28.22 1.45
CA ILE A 42 9.94 -28.39 2.26
C ILE A 42 9.09 -29.52 1.66
N ALA A 43 8.77 -29.43 0.37
CA ALA A 43 7.93 -30.41 -0.32
C ALA A 43 8.54 -31.83 -0.32
N ASP A 44 9.84 -31.96 -0.61
CA ASP A 44 10.55 -33.23 -0.69
C ASP A 44 10.62 -33.96 0.67
N ARG A 45 10.59 -33.21 1.77
CA ARG A 45 10.53 -33.77 3.12
C ARG A 45 9.12 -34.21 3.52
N GLY A 46 8.14 -34.04 2.63
CA GLY A 46 6.74 -34.39 2.88
C GLY A 46 5.99 -33.36 3.70
N LEU A 47 6.55 -32.15 3.87
CA LEU A 47 5.81 -30.98 4.34
C LEU A 47 5.06 -30.34 3.16
N VAL A 48 4.19 -29.38 3.43
CA VAL A 48 3.41 -28.70 2.38
C VAL A 48 4.05 -27.36 2.07
N ASP A 49 4.52 -27.20 0.83
CA ASP A 49 4.83 -25.90 0.25
C ASP A 49 3.53 -25.28 -0.30
N VAL A 50 3.33 -24.01 0.02
CA VAL A 50 2.10 -23.26 -0.27
C VAL A 50 2.45 -22.05 -1.10
N GLU A 51 1.83 -21.95 -2.26
CA GLU A 51 1.87 -20.76 -3.12
C GLU A 51 0.47 -20.40 -3.54
N LEU A 52 0.15 -19.11 -3.60
CA LEU A 52 -1.20 -18.66 -3.87
C LEU A 52 -1.25 -17.26 -4.48
N SER A 53 -2.45 -16.86 -4.90
CA SER A 53 -2.77 -15.49 -5.29
C SER A 53 -4.27 -15.25 -5.09
N PRO A 54 -4.72 -14.02 -4.74
CA PRO A 54 -3.96 -12.78 -4.66
C PRO A 54 -3.19 -12.57 -3.36
N GLY A 55 -3.50 -13.31 -2.29
CA GLY A 55 -2.87 -13.16 -0.98
C GLY A 55 -3.62 -13.95 0.08
N MET A 56 -3.31 -13.67 1.35
CA MET A 56 -4.01 -14.27 2.50
C MET A 56 -4.92 -13.28 3.22
N THR A 57 -4.74 -11.97 3.02
CA THR A 57 -5.82 -10.99 3.16
C THR A 57 -6.57 -10.94 1.83
N VAL A 58 -7.86 -11.26 1.85
CA VAL A 58 -8.65 -11.52 0.63
C VAL A 58 -9.98 -10.77 0.69
N PRO A 59 -10.22 -9.83 -0.24
CA PRO A 59 -11.54 -9.24 -0.43
C PRO A 59 -12.61 -10.27 -0.76
N SER A 60 -13.82 -10.11 -0.23
CA SER A 60 -14.94 -11.05 -0.40
C SER A 60 -15.42 -11.19 -1.84
N ASP A 61 -15.02 -10.28 -2.74
CA ASP A 61 -15.28 -10.31 -4.18
C ASP A 61 -14.12 -10.91 -5.00
N LEU A 62 -13.14 -11.54 -4.34
CA LEU A 62 -12.04 -12.27 -4.93
C LEU A 62 -12.01 -13.74 -4.47
N ALA A 63 -11.49 -14.59 -5.34
CA ALA A 63 -11.18 -15.98 -5.02
C ALA A 63 -9.66 -16.17 -4.93
N VAL A 64 -9.22 -17.04 -4.03
CA VAL A 64 -7.82 -17.47 -3.93
C VAL A 64 -7.61 -18.68 -4.83
N THR A 65 -6.58 -18.63 -5.68
CA THR A 65 -6.04 -19.83 -6.33
C THR A 65 -4.87 -20.33 -5.49
N LEU A 66 -5.02 -21.52 -4.92
CA LEU A 66 -4.07 -22.17 -4.02
C LEU A 66 -3.33 -23.30 -4.75
N SER A 67 -2.01 -23.35 -4.65
CA SER A 67 -1.14 -24.37 -5.22
C SER A 67 -0.30 -25.05 -4.15
N LEU A 68 -0.56 -26.34 -3.96
CA LEU A 68 0.00 -27.15 -2.88
C LEU A 68 1.01 -28.16 -3.43
N GLY A 69 2.27 -28.01 -3.04
CA GLY A 69 3.36 -28.91 -3.38
C GLY A 69 3.77 -29.76 -2.17
N SER A 70 3.77 -31.09 -2.32
CA SER A 70 4.32 -31.98 -1.30
C SER A 70 4.58 -33.36 -1.88
N ARG A 71 5.63 -34.03 -1.40
CA ARG A 71 5.83 -35.47 -1.65
C ARG A 71 4.74 -36.34 -1.04
N ILE A 72 4.10 -35.88 0.04
CA ILE A 72 2.94 -36.55 0.65
C ILE A 72 1.69 -35.74 0.30
N PRO A 73 0.81 -36.23 -0.59
CA PRO A 73 -0.33 -35.48 -1.04
C PRO A 73 -1.23 -34.98 0.10
N VAL A 74 -1.79 -33.79 -0.07
CA VAL A 74 -2.92 -33.29 0.71
C VAL A 74 -4.16 -34.06 0.27
N ALA A 75 -4.75 -34.83 1.17
CA ALA A 75 -5.93 -35.65 0.91
C ALA A 75 -7.23 -34.83 0.95
N ARG A 76 -7.30 -33.82 1.82
CA ARG A 76 -8.45 -32.91 1.92
C ARG A 76 -8.09 -31.58 2.57
N ILE A 77 -8.96 -30.59 2.38
CA ILE A 77 -8.89 -29.27 3.01
C ILE A 77 -10.15 -29.09 3.87
N GLU A 78 -9.96 -28.81 5.15
CA GLU A 78 -11.03 -28.56 6.12
C GLU A 78 -11.14 -27.05 6.37
N ALA A 79 -12.27 -26.42 6.06
CA ALA A 79 -12.52 -25.00 6.36
C ALA A 79 -13.02 -24.81 7.79
N GLU A 80 -12.61 -23.72 8.45
CA GLU A 80 -13.16 -23.30 9.76
C GLU A 80 -14.68 -23.07 9.70
N HIS A 81 -15.15 -22.50 8.58
CA HIS A 81 -16.55 -22.16 8.36
C HIS A 81 -17.06 -22.77 7.04
N PRO A 82 -17.38 -24.08 7.01
CA PRO A 82 -17.77 -24.76 5.76
C PRO A 82 -19.01 -24.20 5.07
N GLY A 83 -19.93 -23.56 5.81
CA GLY A 83 -21.12 -22.92 5.24
C GLY A 83 -20.82 -21.62 4.48
N ASP A 84 -19.71 -20.96 4.82
CA ASP A 84 -19.29 -19.67 4.28
C ASP A 84 -18.00 -19.78 3.44
N THR A 85 -17.50 -20.99 3.24
CA THR A 85 -16.24 -21.27 2.53
C THR A 85 -16.49 -22.27 1.42
N ARG A 86 -16.22 -21.86 0.18
CA ARG A 86 -16.28 -22.74 -0.98
C ARG A 86 -14.87 -23.13 -1.40
N ILE A 87 -14.63 -24.44 -1.49
CA ILE A 87 -13.35 -25.00 -1.96
C ILE A 87 -13.64 -25.87 -3.19
N THR A 88 -13.00 -25.55 -4.32
CA THR A 88 -13.15 -26.28 -5.58
C THR A 88 -11.79 -26.79 -6.03
N SER A 89 -11.64 -28.10 -6.27
CA SER A 89 -10.42 -28.64 -6.87
C SER A 89 -10.33 -28.20 -8.33
N LEU A 90 -9.15 -27.74 -8.74
CA LEU A 90 -8.81 -27.38 -10.12
C LEU A 90 -7.89 -28.44 -10.77
N GLY A 91 -7.74 -29.60 -10.12
CA GLY A 91 -6.86 -30.67 -10.57
C GLY A 91 -5.40 -30.42 -10.21
N THR A 92 -4.49 -30.78 -11.11
CA THR A 92 -3.04 -30.71 -10.87
C THR A 92 -2.34 -29.95 -11.99
N ARG A 93 -1.33 -29.15 -11.64
CA ARG A 93 -0.47 -28.43 -12.58
C ARG A 93 0.94 -28.36 -12.00
N ALA A 94 1.95 -28.54 -12.86
CA ALA A 94 3.36 -28.53 -12.45
C ALA A 94 3.67 -29.48 -11.26
N GLY A 95 3.00 -30.62 -11.18
CA GLY A 95 3.15 -31.59 -10.09
C GLY A 95 2.54 -31.17 -8.74
N ARG A 96 1.71 -30.12 -8.72
CA ARG A 96 1.07 -29.56 -7.53
C ARG A 96 -0.44 -29.70 -7.59
N GLN A 97 -1.09 -29.77 -6.44
CA GLN A 97 -2.56 -29.79 -6.36
C GLN A 97 -3.11 -28.36 -6.33
N LEU A 98 -4.10 -28.07 -7.15
CA LEU A 98 -4.69 -26.74 -7.25
C LEU A 98 -6.11 -26.70 -6.70
N TYR A 99 -6.43 -25.62 -6.00
CA TYR A 99 -7.76 -25.35 -5.47
C TYR A 99 -8.13 -23.89 -5.68
N ARG A 100 -9.42 -23.63 -5.92
CA ARG A 100 -10.03 -22.32 -5.77
C ARG A 100 -10.73 -22.24 -4.42
N VAL A 101 -10.48 -21.19 -3.66
CA VAL A 101 -11.09 -20.92 -2.36
C VAL A 101 -11.81 -19.58 -2.40
N GLU A 102 -13.07 -19.55 -1.99
CA GLU A 102 -13.87 -18.33 -1.81
C GLU A 102 -14.28 -18.26 -0.33
N LEU A 103 -14.03 -17.11 0.31
CA LEU A 103 -14.27 -16.87 1.74
C LEU A 103 -15.33 -15.77 1.89
N ALA A 104 -16.55 -16.13 2.30
CA ALA A 104 -17.66 -15.18 2.45
C ALA A 104 -17.74 -14.55 3.86
N ARG A 105 -17.22 -15.24 4.88
CA ARG A 105 -17.27 -14.74 6.25
C ARG A 105 -16.14 -13.75 6.51
N LEU A 106 -16.49 -12.47 6.71
CA LEU A 106 -15.54 -11.41 7.02
C LEU A 106 -14.76 -11.67 8.32
N GLY A 107 -13.54 -11.15 8.37
CA GLY A 107 -12.60 -11.32 9.47
C GLY A 107 -11.69 -12.53 9.30
N GLU A 108 -11.11 -12.98 10.39
CA GLU A 108 -10.17 -14.09 10.31
C GLU A 108 -10.86 -15.43 9.98
N ASN A 109 -10.21 -16.22 9.13
CA ASN A 109 -10.60 -17.56 8.69
C ASN A 109 -9.36 -18.48 8.72
N HIS A 110 -9.55 -19.81 8.77
CA HIS A 110 -8.44 -20.73 8.50
C HIS A 110 -8.86 -21.98 7.72
N LEU A 111 -7.89 -22.54 7.00
CA LEU A 111 -8.00 -23.83 6.30
C LEU A 111 -7.01 -24.81 6.92
N THR A 112 -7.45 -26.02 7.25
CA THR A 112 -6.56 -27.11 7.65
C THR A 112 -6.35 -28.08 6.51
N LEU A 113 -5.13 -28.13 6.00
CA LEU A 113 -4.67 -29.13 5.06
C LEU A 113 -4.43 -30.44 5.81
N VAL A 114 -5.02 -31.53 5.33
CA VAL A 114 -4.79 -32.87 5.90
C VAL A 114 -4.13 -33.75 4.85
N GLN A 115 -2.90 -34.18 5.11
CA GLN A 115 -2.13 -35.07 4.23
C GLN A 115 -2.54 -36.53 4.41
N GLU A 116 -2.23 -37.38 3.43
CA GLU A 116 -2.56 -38.82 3.42
C GLU A 116 -2.00 -39.58 4.64
N ASN A 117 -0.86 -39.14 5.17
CA ASN A 117 -0.26 -39.69 6.39
C ASN A 117 -0.91 -39.15 7.69
N GLY A 118 -1.94 -38.32 7.59
CA GLY A 118 -2.63 -37.68 8.70
C GLY A 118 -1.97 -36.41 9.24
N ALA A 119 -0.85 -35.95 8.67
CA ALA A 119 -0.23 -34.68 9.05
C ALA A 119 -1.15 -33.50 8.71
N ARG A 120 -1.08 -32.45 9.53
CA ARG A 120 -1.96 -31.27 9.45
C ARG A 120 -1.13 -30.00 9.35
N THR A 121 -1.49 -29.13 8.40
CA THR A 121 -0.95 -27.78 8.25
C THR A 121 -2.12 -26.80 8.22
N THR A 122 -2.05 -25.72 8.99
CA THR A 122 -3.09 -24.69 8.99
C THR A 122 -2.62 -23.48 8.20
N LEU A 123 -3.48 -22.96 7.34
CA LEU A 123 -3.32 -21.71 6.61
C LEU A 123 -4.28 -20.68 7.21
N GLU A 124 -3.79 -19.50 7.55
CA GLU A 124 -4.61 -18.44 8.18
C GLU A 124 -4.89 -17.32 7.17
N PHE A 125 -6.17 -17.00 6.99
CA PHE A 125 -6.66 -15.97 6.07
C PHE A 125 -7.39 -14.87 6.82
N PHE A 126 -7.50 -13.70 6.21
CA PHE A 126 -8.38 -12.63 6.65
C PHE A 126 -9.27 -12.20 5.48
N ALA A 127 -10.58 -12.38 5.60
CA ALA A 127 -11.53 -11.94 4.60
C ALA A 127 -11.97 -10.50 4.87
N THR A 128 -11.89 -9.62 3.87
CA THR A 128 -12.27 -8.22 3.98
C THR A 128 -13.50 -7.91 3.12
N GLU A 129 -14.14 -6.76 3.34
CA GLU A 129 -15.00 -6.18 2.31
C GLU A 129 -14.18 -5.86 1.03
N PRO A 130 -14.83 -5.59 -0.11
CA PRO A 130 -14.14 -5.13 -1.32
C PRO A 130 -13.23 -3.92 -1.05
N VAL A 131 -12.06 -3.86 -1.70
CA VAL A 131 -11.06 -2.81 -1.47
C VAL A 131 -11.61 -1.41 -1.70
N GLU A 132 -12.43 -1.22 -2.75
CA GLU A 132 -13.08 0.07 -3.03
C GLU A 132 -14.01 0.51 -1.88
N THR A 133 -14.70 -0.43 -1.22
CA THR A 133 -15.53 -0.14 -0.02
C THR A 133 -14.66 0.27 1.16
N MET A 134 -13.54 -0.43 1.38
CA MET A 134 -12.61 -0.11 2.46
C MET A 134 -11.96 1.27 2.30
N ILE A 135 -11.55 1.64 1.08
CA ILE A 135 -11.04 2.98 0.75
C ILE A 135 -12.09 4.05 1.08
N ALA A 136 -13.35 3.83 0.68
CA ALA A 136 -14.43 4.77 0.94
C ALA A 136 -14.71 4.91 2.45
N LYS A 137 -14.79 3.81 3.19
CA LYS A 137 -15.02 3.81 4.63
C LYS A 137 -13.90 4.50 5.40
N ARG A 138 -12.63 4.24 5.06
CA ARG A 138 -11.50 4.89 5.74
C ARG A 138 -11.50 6.41 5.52
N GLY A 139 -11.75 6.87 4.28
CA GLY A 139 -11.85 8.31 3.98
C GLY A 139 -12.97 8.99 4.76
N ALA A 140 -14.18 8.40 4.75
CA ALA A 140 -15.32 8.90 5.51
C ALA A 140 -15.05 8.89 7.03
N PHE A 141 -14.39 7.86 7.54
CA PHE A 141 -14.03 7.74 8.95
C PHE A 141 -13.10 8.86 9.39
N ILE A 142 -11.99 9.09 8.67
CA ILE A 142 -11.04 10.17 8.98
C ILE A 142 -11.75 11.53 8.97
N ALA A 143 -12.56 11.80 7.96
CA ALA A 143 -13.27 13.08 7.86
C ALA A 143 -14.27 13.29 9.01
N ALA A 144 -14.89 12.22 9.52
CA ALA A 144 -15.84 12.29 10.63
C ALA A 144 -15.17 12.43 12.01
N HIS A 145 -13.95 11.92 12.18
CA HIS A 145 -13.22 11.90 13.45
C HIS A 145 -12.24 13.07 13.52
N ARG A 146 -12.80 14.28 13.66
CA ARG A 146 -12.03 15.52 13.74
C ARG A 146 -12.52 16.43 14.87
N HIS A 147 -11.62 17.29 15.36
CA HIS A 147 -11.99 18.36 16.29
C HIS A 147 -12.48 19.59 15.53
N THR A 148 -13.59 20.19 15.96
CA THR A 148 -14.24 21.32 15.27
C THR A 148 -14.55 22.52 16.18
N ASP A 149 -14.09 22.50 17.43
CA ASP A 149 -14.30 23.62 18.35
C ASP A 149 -13.34 24.78 18.02
N PRO A 150 -13.85 25.93 17.51
CA PRO A 150 -13.01 27.07 17.14
C PRO A 150 -12.34 27.77 18.32
N ALA A 151 -12.73 27.46 19.57
CA ALA A 151 -12.06 27.98 20.76
C ALA A 151 -10.75 27.24 21.08
N THR A 152 -10.57 26.04 20.53
CA THR A 152 -9.39 25.21 20.76
C THR A 152 -8.29 25.53 19.74
N TRP A 153 -7.04 25.41 20.15
CA TRP A 153 -5.89 25.59 19.26
C TRP A 153 -5.78 24.46 18.22
N TYR A 154 -6.39 23.32 18.50
CA TYR A 154 -6.39 22.13 17.65
C TYR A 154 -7.66 22.01 16.79
N ASN A 155 -8.37 23.13 16.56
CA ASN A 155 -9.49 23.17 15.63
C ASN A 155 -9.09 22.65 14.24
N GLY A 156 -9.90 21.77 13.67
CA GLY A 156 -9.66 21.11 12.39
C GLY A 156 -8.83 19.83 12.47
N LEU A 157 -8.20 19.51 13.61
CA LEU A 157 -7.37 18.31 13.77
C LEU A 157 -8.11 17.04 13.35
N LEU A 158 -7.61 16.35 12.33
CA LEU A 158 -8.00 14.97 12.00
C LEU A 158 -7.39 14.05 13.06
N ALA A 159 -8.22 13.49 13.93
CA ALA A 159 -7.78 12.93 15.19
C ALA A 159 -7.61 11.41 15.17
N GLU A 160 -6.76 10.92 16.07
CA GLU A 160 -6.62 9.49 16.36
C GLU A 160 -7.86 8.98 17.12
N TRP A 161 -8.18 7.70 16.92
CA TRP A 161 -9.35 7.05 17.52
C TRP A 161 -8.94 5.75 18.18
N ASN A 162 -9.29 5.59 19.47
CA ASN A 162 -9.14 4.30 20.14
C ASN A 162 -10.36 3.43 19.84
N MET A 163 -10.17 2.37 19.05
CA MET A 163 -11.26 1.44 18.71
C MET A 163 -11.82 0.64 19.90
N GLN A 164 -11.05 0.51 20.99
CA GLN A 164 -11.49 -0.23 22.18
C GLN A 164 -12.27 0.63 23.16
N SER A 165 -11.80 1.86 23.44
CA SER A 165 -12.48 2.78 24.36
C SER A 165 -13.51 3.67 23.66
N GLU A 166 -13.54 3.68 22.33
CA GLU A 166 -14.35 4.58 21.50
C GLU A 166 -14.12 6.06 21.87
N VAL A 167 -12.85 6.41 22.03
CA VAL A 167 -12.41 7.76 22.41
C VAL A 167 -11.72 8.42 21.22
N LEU A 168 -12.17 9.63 20.87
CA LEU A 168 -11.47 10.54 19.97
C LEU A 168 -10.36 11.25 20.74
N LEU A 169 -9.12 11.07 20.32
CA LEU A 169 -7.97 11.64 21.00
C LEU A 169 -7.79 13.11 20.63
N GLY A 170 -7.30 13.89 21.57
CA GLY A 170 -6.95 15.29 21.37
C GLY A 170 -5.98 15.75 22.47
N PRO A 171 -5.44 16.97 22.38
CA PRO A 171 -4.50 17.49 23.39
C PRO A 171 -5.03 17.49 24.83
N ASP A 172 -6.36 17.51 25.00
CA ASP A 172 -7.01 17.45 26.31
C ASP A 172 -7.27 16.02 26.81
N ASN A 173 -7.15 15.02 25.93
CA ASN A 173 -7.35 13.61 26.24
C ASN A 173 -6.55 12.69 25.30
N TYR A 174 -5.40 12.20 25.78
CA TYR A 174 -4.55 11.23 25.09
C TYR A 174 -4.98 9.77 25.29
N ASP A 175 -6.10 9.54 26.00
CA ASP A 175 -6.58 8.23 26.43
C ASP A 175 -5.50 7.39 27.13
N ARG A 176 -4.92 6.40 26.44
CA ARG A 176 -3.88 5.52 27.00
C ARG A 176 -2.48 5.87 26.54
N ILE A 177 -2.33 6.82 25.62
CA ILE A 177 -1.03 7.30 25.16
C ILE A 177 -0.42 8.15 26.27
N GLY A 178 0.84 7.89 26.60
CA GLY A 178 1.56 8.59 27.64
C GLY A 178 3.02 8.82 27.31
N GLY A 179 3.68 9.62 28.15
CA GLY A 179 5.10 9.94 28.01
C GLY A 179 5.38 10.78 26.76
N TRP A 180 6.47 10.47 26.07
CA TRP A 180 6.89 11.21 24.88
C TRP A 180 6.09 10.83 23.63
N ARG A 181 5.25 9.79 23.66
CA ARG A 181 4.48 9.33 22.48
C ARG A 181 3.21 10.15 22.18
N ILE A 182 2.96 11.20 22.96
CA ILE A 182 1.82 12.11 22.74
C ILE A 182 1.85 12.81 21.38
N TYR A 183 2.99 12.79 20.69
CA TYR A 183 3.11 13.30 19.32
C TYR A 183 2.13 12.66 18.35
N GLU A 184 1.72 11.40 18.58
CA GLU A 184 0.79 10.66 17.72
C GLU A 184 -0.53 11.42 17.48
N VAL A 185 -0.91 12.31 18.40
CA VAL A 185 -2.16 13.06 18.31
C VAL A 185 -2.06 14.28 17.39
N THR A 186 -0.89 14.91 17.22
CA THR A 186 -0.82 16.26 16.60
C THR A 186 0.26 16.47 15.55
N CYS A 187 1.27 15.60 15.47
CA CYS A 187 2.41 15.73 14.58
C CYS A 187 3.04 14.35 14.34
N ASP A 188 4.22 14.31 13.71
CA ASP A 188 4.95 13.07 13.41
C ASP A 188 4.16 12.13 12.48
N ASP A 189 4.77 11.04 12.05
CA ASP A 189 4.24 10.07 11.11
C ASP A 189 2.85 9.56 11.50
N PRO A 190 2.55 9.24 12.79
CA PRO A 190 1.23 8.79 13.19
C PRO A 190 0.13 9.86 13.08
N GLY A 191 0.44 11.10 13.42
CA GLY A 191 -0.50 12.21 13.35
C GLY A 191 -0.72 12.69 11.91
N LEU A 192 0.32 12.60 11.07
CA LEU A 192 0.34 13.15 9.72
C LEU A 192 -0.01 12.11 8.63
N SER A 193 -0.12 10.83 8.98
CA SER A 193 -0.50 9.76 8.04
C SER A 193 -1.93 9.91 7.51
N LYS A 194 -2.90 10.25 8.38
CA LYS A 194 -4.32 10.44 8.05
C LYS A 194 -4.56 11.49 6.97
N PRO A 195 -4.06 12.75 7.10
CA PRO A 195 -4.22 13.74 6.04
C PRO A 195 -3.51 13.36 4.74
N ALA A 196 -2.38 12.64 4.80
CA ALA A 196 -1.71 12.13 3.62
C ALA A 196 -2.59 11.13 2.86
N PHE A 197 -3.15 10.13 3.56
CA PHE A 197 -4.08 9.18 2.93
C PHE A 197 -5.34 9.85 2.41
N LEU A 198 -5.95 10.75 3.20
CA LEU A 198 -7.16 11.45 2.77
C LEU A 198 -6.89 12.27 1.49
N GLY A 199 -5.78 12.98 1.42
CA GLY A 199 -5.36 13.69 0.20
C GLY A 199 -5.12 12.75 -0.99
N ALA A 200 -4.40 11.64 -0.79
CA ALA A 200 -4.15 10.65 -1.83
C ALA A 200 -5.45 9.99 -2.34
N LYS A 201 -6.35 9.64 -1.41
CA LYS A 201 -7.68 9.10 -1.72
C LYS A 201 -8.52 10.09 -2.50
N LEU A 202 -8.58 11.37 -2.08
CA LEU A 202 -9.38 12.39 -2.73
C LEU A 202 -8.91 12.73 -4.15
N ALA A 203 -7.63 12.51 -4.46
CA ALA A 203 -7.12 12.60 -5.82
C ALA A 203 -7.71 11.52 -6.76
N GLU A 204 -8.15 10.38 -6.22
CA GLU A 204 -8.71 9.24 -6.97
C GLU A 204 -10.24 9.12 -6.85
N TYR A 205 -10.79 9.41 -5.66
CA TYR A 205 -12.18 9.26 -5.23
C TYR A 205 -12.63 10.50 -4.46
N PRO A 206 -12.84 11.65 -5.13
CA PRO A 206 -13.24 12.87 -4.45
C PRO A 206 -14.63 12.73 -3.82
N VAL A 207 -14.78 13.20 -2.58
CA VAL A 207 -16.05 13.28 -1.85
C VAL A 207 -16.10 14.65 -1.17
N GLN A 208 -17.15 15.43 -1.43
CA GLN A 208 -17.19 16.83 -0.99
C GLN A 208 -17.02 16.99 0.53
N ALA A 209 -17.74 16.20 1.34
CA ALA A 209 -17.64 16.29 2.80
C ALA A 209 -16.25 15.94 3.35
N GLU A 210 -15.49 15.09 2.64
CA GLU A 210 -14.11 14.75 2.99
C GLU A 210 -13.13 15.85 2.55
N ILE A 211 -13.37 16.49 1.41
CA ILE A 211 -12.63 17.68 0.96
C ILE A 211 -12.82 18.83 1.94
N ASP A 212 -14.06 19.09 2.36
CA ASP A 212 -14.37 20.13 3.34
C ASP A 212 -13.62 19.89 4.67
N ALA A 213 -13.58 18.63 5.13
CA ALA A 213 -12.82 18.25 6.32
C ALA A 213 -11.32 18.49 6.18
N LEU A 214 -10.73 18.12 5.03
CA LEU A 214 -9.30 18.32 4.79
C LEU A 214 -8.95 19.80 4.60
N ASP A 215 -9.86 20.59 4.02
CA ASP A 215 -9.73 22.04 3.91
C ASP A 215 -9.81 22.75 5.26
N GLU A 216 -10.70 22.32 6.14
CA GLU A 216 -10.75 22.78 7.53
C GLU A 216 -9.45 22.45 8.27
N TYR A 217 -8.95 21.22 8.15
CA TYR A 217 -7.65 20.82 8.72
C TYR A 217 -6.51 21.70 8.22
N ILE A 218 -6.43 21.92 6.90
CA ILE A 218 -5.41 22.77 6.29
C ILE A 218 -5.51 24.22 6.79
N ALA A 219 -6.73 24.77 6.85
CA ALA A 219 -6.96 26.18 7.14
C ALA A 219 -6.84 26.52 8.63
N HIS A 220 -7.16 25.58 9.52
CA HIS A 220 -7.30 25.86 10.96
C HIS A 220 -6.24 25.18 11.82
N PHE A 221 -5.70 24.04 11.38
CA PHE A 221 -4.69 23.30 12.13
C PHE A 221 -3.29 23.42 11.52
N VAL A 222 -3.18 23.31 10.18
CA VAL A 222 -1.88 23.25 9.50
C VAL A 222 -1.30 24.63 9.23
N TRP A 223 -1.92 25.41 8.36
CA TRP A 223 -1.32 26.64 7.83
C TRP A 223 -1.35 27.78 8.86
N GLY A 224 -0.18 28.14 9.40
CA GLY A 224 -0.05 29.09 10.53
C GLY A 224 -0.14 28.43 11.91
N GLY A 225 -0.41 27.13 11.96
CA GLY A 225 -0.33 26.26 13.13
C GLY A 225 0.85 25.30 12.97
N LEU A 226 0.58 24.00 12.79
CA LEU A 226 1.61 22.97 12.57
C LEU A 226 2.69 23.37 11.56
N GLN A 227 2.32 24.09 10.49
CA GLN A 227 3.21 24.57 9.44
C GLN A 227 3.34 26.09 9.48
N GLN A 228 4.56 26.61 9.32
CA GLN A 228 4.81 28.03 9.17
C GLN A 228 4.33 28.57 7.82
N THR A 229 3.70 29.74 7.83
CA THR A 229 3.28 30.47 6.62
C THR A 229 4.47 31.14 5.92
N THR A 230 4.21 31.73 4.75
CA THR A 230 5.22 32.51 4.00
C THR A 230 5.67 33.80 4.70
N GLU A 231 4.94 34.27 5.71
CA GLU A 231 5.27 35.49 6.47
C GLU A 231 6.13 35.21 7.71
N GLU A 232 6.36 33.94 8.03
CA GLU A 232 7.12 33.50 9.19
C GLU A 232 8.60 33.21 8.85
N PRO A 233 9.50 33.13 9.85
CA PRO A 233 10.94 33.03 9.62
C PRO A 233 11.40 31.82 8.80
N TRP A 234 10.67 30.72 8.89
CA TRP A 234 10.96 29.45 8.20
C TRP A 234 9.76 29.04 7.34
N PRO A 235 9.51 29.70 6.20
CA PRO A 235 8.36 29.41 5.35
C PRO A 235 8.21 27.92 5.06
N TYR A 236 7.00 27.40 5.23
CA TYR A 236 6.64 25.99 5.05
C TYR A 236 7.28 25.01 6.04
N GLY A 237 8.06 25.46 7.02
CA GLY A 237 8.62 24.61 8.07
C GLY A 237 7.52 23.95 8.90
N ILE A 238 7.71 22.68 9.28
CA ILE A 238 6.71 21.89 10.02
C ILE A 238 7.24 21.61 11.42
N TYR A 239 6.45 21.95 12.45
CA TYR A 239 6.80 21.67 13.83
C TYR A 239 6.66 20.17 14.15
N GLY A 240 7.74 19.57 14.65
CA GLY A 240 7.76 18.17 15.06
C GLY A 240 7.26 17.93 16.50
N ILE A 241 7.71 16.82 17.09
CA ILE A 241 7.37 16.37 18.45
C ILE A 241 7.70 17.39 19.56
N LEU A 242 7.05 17.39 20.72
CA LEU A 242 5.94 16.53 21.15
C LEU A 242 4.57 17.00 20.63
N ASP A 243 4.40 18.29 20.39
CA ASP A 243 3.25 18.89 19.71
C ASP A 243 3.65 20.27 19.17
N TRP A 244 2.97 20.74 18.13
CA TRP A 244 3.37 21.97 17.47
C TRP A 244 3.12 23.23 18.32
N LYS A 245 2.12 23.23 19.20
CA LYS A 245 1.78 24.42 20.00
C LYS A 245 2.85 24.68 21.03
N ARG A 246 3.29 23.63 21.74
CA ARG A 246 4.39 23.72 22.70
C ARG A 246 5.67 24.22 22.03
N ASN A 247 5.97 23.77 20.82
CA ASN A 247 7.15 24.23 20.10
C ASN A 247 7.04 25.71 19.71
N ARG A 248 5.90 26.13 19.14
CA ARG A 248 5.63 27.54 18.78
C ARG A 248 5.68 28.50 19.96
N GLU A 249 5.15 28.09 21.11
CA GLU A 249 5.03 28.90 22.32
C GLU A 249 6.21 28.70 23.28
N SER A 250 7.23 27.94 22.88
CA SER A 250 8.40 27.66 23.71
C SER A 250 9.20 28.91 24.04
N GLU A 251 9.66 28.99 25.29
CA GLU A 251 10.64 30.00 25.71
C GLU A 251 12.01 29.80 25.04
N ASP A 252 12.32 28.56 24.61
CA ASP A 252 13.53 28.26 23.86
C ASP A 252 13.37 28.74 22.40
N PRO A 253 14.11 29.76 21.96
CA PRO A 253 14.09 30.19 20.56
C PRO A 253 14.71 29.16 19.61
N GLY A 254 15.53 28.24 20.12
CA GLY A 254 16.36 27.34 19.35
C GLY A 254 15.68 26.01 18.99
N PRO A 255 16.48 25.02 18.53
CA PRO A 255 15.97 23.78 17.94
C PRO A 255 15.17 22.86 18.87
N LYS A 256 15.15 23.11 20.19
CA LYS A 256 14.31 22.37 21.15
C LYS A 256 12.97 23.06 21.43
N GLY A 257 12.71 24.19 20.80
CA GLY A 257 11.50 25.00 20.95
C GLY A 257 11.04 25.54 19.61
N ARG A 258 11.16 26.86 19.42
CA ARG A 258 10.59 27.56 18.25
C ARG A 258 11.24 27.21 16.91
N GLU A 259 12.42 26.62 16.91
CA GLU A 259 13.08 26.08 15.73
C GLU A 259 13.03 24.54 15.67
N HIS A 260 12.11 23.90 16.42
CA HIS A 260 11.87 22.45 16.32
C HIS A 260 11.11 22.08 15.03
N LEU A 261 11.71 22.46 13.90
CA LEU A 261 11.21 22.33 12.52
C LEU A 261 12.10 21.38 11.70
N TRP A 262 12.89 20.56 12.37
CA TRP A 262 13.99 19.82 11.75
C TRP A 262 13.69 18.34 11.51
N ARG A 263 12.51 17.84 11.91
CA ARG A 263 12.12 16.45 11.65
C ARG A 263 11.67 16.29 10.20
N THR A 264 12.59 15.87 9.33
CA THR A 264 12.37 15.69 7.88
C THR A 264 11.26 14.72 7.52
N TYR A 265 11.02 13.70 8.34
CA TYR A 265 9.99 12.68 8.17
C TYR A 265 8.56 13.25 8.04
N ASP A 266 8.27 14.38 8.70
CA ASP A 266 6.94 14.99 8.71
C ASP A 266 6.55 15.59 7.34
N TYR A 267 7.55 16.02 6.56
CA TYR A 267 7.35 16.83 5.36
C TYR A 267 6.67 16.08 4.22
N PRO A 268 7.13 14.87 3.81
CA PRO A 268 6.50 14.12 2.72
C PRO A 268 5.00 13.91 2.90
N HIS A 269 4.51 13.78 4.13
CA HIS A 269 3.10 13.54 4.42
C HIS A 269 2.25 14.76 4.12
N ILE A 270 2.72 15.94 4.51
CA ILE A 270 2.08 17.22 4.18
C ILE A 270 2.21 17.53 2.68
N VAL A 271 3.32 17.14 2.03
CA VAL A 271 3.44 17.23 0.56
C VAL A 271 2.37 16.37 -0.13
N VAL A 272 2.18 15.11 0.28
CA VAL A 272 1.13 14.23 -0.27
C VAL A 272 -0.26 14.82 -0.06
N MET A 273 -0.54 15.38 1.13
CA MET A 273 -1.81 16.04 1.41
C MET A 273 -2.08 17.20 0.43
N TYR A 274 -1.16 18.16 0.32
CA TYR A 274 -1.34 19.31 -0.57
C TYR A 274 -1.40 18.90 -2.04
N PHE A 275 -0.55 17.96 -2.46
CA PHE A 275 -0.54 17.48 -3.84
C PHE A 275 -1.83 16.71 -4.19
N GLY A 276 -2.36 15.96 -3.23
CA GLY A 276 -3.68 15.32 -3.34
C GLY A 276 -4.80 16.32 -3.54
N MET A 277 -4.82 17.41 -2.76
CA MET A 277 -5.79 18.49 -2.89
C MET A 277 -5.64 19.27 -4.20
N TYR A 278 -4.40 19.50 -4.67
CA TYR A 278 -4.14 20.02 -6.02
C TYR A 278 -4.78 19.13 -7.09
N ARG A 279 -4.53 17.81 -7.03
CA ARG A 279 -5.10 16.86 -8.00
C ARG A 279 -6.62 16.80 -7.91
N ALA A 280 -7.20 16.84 -6.71
CA ALA A 280 -8.64 16.94 -6.48
C ALA A 280 -9.23 18.17 -7.19
N ALA A 281 -8.71 19.37 -6.87
CA ALA A 281 -9.16 20.64 -7.43
C ALA A 281 -8.97 20.72 -8.96
N ARG A 282 -7.87 20.17 -9.47
CA ARG A 282 -7.48 20.28 -10.88
C ARG A 282 -8.23 19.33 -11.81
N LEU A 283 -8.51 18.11 -11.34
CA LEU A 283 -8.95 17.00 -12.18
C LEU A 283 -10.42 16.63 -11.99
N HIS A 284 -11.06 17.10 -10.93
CA HIS A 284 -12.43 16.72 -10.58
C HIS A 284 -13.34 17.95 -10.48
N PRO A 285 -13.94 18.41 -11.60
CA PRO A 285 -14.76 19.62 -11.62
C PRO A 285 -16.10 19.49 -10.86
N GLY A 286 -16.45 18.27 -10.42
CA GLY A 286 -17.66 18.00 -9.64
C GLY A 286 -17.54 18.30 -8.15
N VAL A 287 -16.36 18.70 -7.67
CA VAL A 287 -16.11 19.08 -6.28
C VAL A 287 -15.51 20.48 -6.20
N SER A 288 -15.72 21.13 -5.06
CA SER A 288 -15.17 22.46 -4.76
C SER A 288 -14.14 22.35 -3.65
N THR A 289 -13.05 23.10 -3.78
CA THR A 289 -12.00 23.23 -2.75
C THR A 289 -11.91 24.67 -2.27
N ARG A 290 -11.44 24.87 -1.04
CA ARG A 290 -11.26 26.19 -0.44
C ARG A 290 -10.20 27.03 -1.15
N LEU A 291 -9.07 26.42 -1.52
CA LEU A 291 -8.02 27.08 -2.30
C LEU A 291 -8.12 26.68 -3.77
N SER A 292 -7.48 27.46 -4.64
CA SER A 292 -7.30 27.07 -6.04
C SER A 292 -6.32 25.91 -6.16
N ALA A 293 -6.40 25.18 -7.29
CA ALA A 293 -5.40 24.17 -7.62
C ALA A 293 -3.97 24.74 -7.57
N ASP A 294 -3.76 25.92 -8.16
CA ASP A 294 -2.45 26.61 -8.16
C ASP A 294 -1.92 26.88 -6.74
N ALA A 295 -2.78 27.29 -5.81
CA ALA A 295 -2.39 27.55 -4.42
C ALA A 295 -2.03 26.26 -3.66
N TYR A 296 -2.73 25.13 -3.89
CA TYR A 296 -2.30 23.85 -3.33
C TYR A 296 -0.98 23.37 -3.94
N LEU A 297 -0.78 23.58 -5.24
CA LEU A 297 0.48 23.22 -5.91
C LEU A 297 1.66 24.02 -5.37
N GLU A 298 1.47 25.32 -5.12
CA GLU A 298 2.47 26.18 -4.46
C GLU A 298 2.79 25.68 -3.05
N ARG A 299 1.79 25.31 -2.25
CA ARG A 299 2.01 24.75 -0.91
C ARG A 299 2.72 23.40 -0.94
N ALA A 300 2.40 22.53 -1.90
CA ALA A 300 3.09 21.27 -2.10
C ALA A 300 4.58 21.50 -2.44
N PHE A 301 4.87 22.41 -3.38
CA PHE A 301 6.25 22.79 -3.73
C PHE A 301 6.99 23.42 -2.56
N GLY A 302 6.40 24.41 -1.89
CA GLY A 302 7.02 25.11 -0.76
C GLY A 302 7.37 24.16 0.38
N THR A 303 6.47 23.23 0.70
CA THR A 303 6.71 22.17 1.71
C THR A 303 7.82 21.22 1.25
N ALA A 304 7.78 20.76 0.01
CA ALA A 304 8.81 19.89 -0.55
C ALA A 304 10.20 20.55 -0.54
N ARG A 305 10.28 21.84 -0.89
CA ARG A 305 11.54 22.61 -0.81
C ARG A 305 12.02 22.72 0.64
N ALA A 306 11.12 23.07 1.56
CA ALA A 306 11.45 23.24 2.97
C ALA A 306 12.00 21.97 3.63
N MET A 307 11.55 20.78 3.21
CA MET A 307 12.12 19.50 3.63
C MET A 307 13.64 19.43 3.45
N PHE A 308 14.16 19.96 2.33
CA PHE A 308 15.58 19.93 2.01
C PHE A 308 16.38 21.11 2.55
N THR A 309 15.71 22.22 2.90
CA THR A 309 16.41 23.47 3.27
C THR A 309 16.29 23.81 4.75
N VAL A 310 15.12 23.64 5.37
CA VAL A 310 14.86 24.13 6.72
C VAL A 310 15.59 23.27 7.78
N PRO A 311 15.42 21.93 7.82
CA PRO A 311 16.16 21.08 8.77
C PRO A 311 17.68 21.20 8.67
N ASP A 312 18.20 21.23 7.44
CA ASP A 312 19.63 21.38 7.18
C ASP A 312 20.17 22.71 7.69
N THR A 313 19.47 23.82 7.42
CA THR A 313 19.88 25.15 7.90
C THR A 313 19.86 25.26 9.42
N LEU A 314 18.86 24.64 10.06
CA LEU A 314 18.66 24.77 11.51
C LEU A 314 19.62 23.90 12.33
N VAL A 315 19.83 22.65 11.93
CA VAL A 315 20.57 21.67 12.74
C VAL A 315 21.49 20.76 11.92
N GLY A 316 21.66 21.00 10.62
CA GLY A 316 22.46 20.15 9.73
C GLY A 316 21.84 18.78 9.47
N TRP A 317 20.52 18.64 9.65
CA TRP A 317 19.83 17.40 9.33
C TRP A 317 19.57 17.33 7.82
N ASP A 318 20.41 16.60 7.11
CA ASP A 318 20.31 16.45 5.65
C ASP A 318 19.20 15.44 5.26
N ALA A 319 18.26 15.91 4.44
CA ALA A 319 17.21 15.09 3.85
C ALA A 319 17.74 14.04 2.85
N ASN A 320 19.01 14.09 2.42
CA ASN A 320 19.56 13.15 1.43
C ASN A 320 19.91 11.76 2.02
N ASN A 321 20.12 11.64 3.33
CA ASN A 321 20.78 10.46 3.92
C ASN A 321 19.82 9.32 4.33
N ILE A 322 18.50 9.54 4.26
CA ILE A 322 17.48 8.59 4.72
C ILE A 322 16.37 8.52 3.68
N GLY A 323 15.84 7.31 3.42
CA GLY A 323 14.62 7.14 2.62
C GLY A 323 13.39 7.39 3.49
N TYR A 324 12.56 8.37 3.13
CA TYR A 324 11.36 8.74 3.90
C TYR A 324 10.10 8.23 3.20
N TYR A 325 9.16 7.65 3.95
CA TYR A 325 7.87 7.23 3.42
C TYR A 325 7.15 8.39 2.71
N ASN A 326 6.38 8.10 1.66
CA ASN A 326 5.63 9.08 0.86
C ASN A 326 6.47 10.05 -0.01
N GLU A 327 7.80 10.13 0.13
CA GLU A 327 8.60 11.06 -0.68
C GLU A 327 8.67 10.67 -2.17
N ILE A 328 8.24 9.45 -2.52
CA ILE A 328 7.98 9.03 -3.90
C ILE A 328 7.04 9.98 -4.67
N VAL A 329 6.26 10.82 -3.97
CA VAL A 329 5.42 11.84 -4.59
C VAL A 329 6.23 12.94 -5.29
N LEU A 330 7.50 13.15 -4.92
CA LEU A 330 8.31 14.28 -5.40
C LEU A 330 8.50 14.29 -6.93
N PRO A 331 8.84 13.17 -7.61
CA PRO A 331 8.82 13.11 -9.07
C PRO A 331 7.49 13.52 -9.72
N GLU A 332 6.34 13.08 -9.19
CA GLU A 332 5.03 13.47 -9.73
C GLU A 332 4.73 14.96 -9.52
N LEU A 333 5.14 15.51 -8.38
CA LEU A 333 5.04 16.94 -8.10
C LEU A 333 5.89 17.76 -9.08
N ILE A 334 7.12 17.32 -9.36
CA ILE A 334 7.98 17.96 -10.36
C ILE A 334 7.31 17.95 -11.74
N ASP A 335 6.77 16.81 -12.17
CA ASP A 335 6.05 16.70 -13.44
C ASP A 335 4.82 17.62 -13.52
N ALA A 336 4.08 17.76 -12.41
CA ALA A 336 2.95 18.67 -12.33
C ALA A 336 3.36 20.15 -12.41
N LEU A 337 4.48 20.52 -11.77
CA LEU A 337 5.04 21.87 -11.86
C LEU A 337 5.42 22.22 -13.31
N GLU A 338 6.05 21.30 -14.05
CA GLU A 338 6.35 21.49 -15.47
C GLU A 338 5.08 21.62 -16.31
N ALA A 339 4.08 20.77 -16.05
CA ALA A 339 2.81 20.81 -16.78
C ALA A 339 2.03 22.13 -16.58
N GLU A 340 2.18 22.77 -15.41
CA GLU A 340 1.58 24.06 -15.08
C GLU A 340 2.55 25.26 -15.39
N GLY A 341 3.65 25.01 -16.11
CA GLY A 341 4.58 26.06 -16.58
C GLY A 341 5.45 26.68 -15.48
N LYS A 342 5.63 26.00 -14.34
CA LYS A 342 6.46 26.45 -13.21
C LYS A 342 7.88 25.87 -13.29
N ASP A 343 8.53 26.03 -14.44
CA ASP A 343 9.81 25.38 -14.76
C ASP A 343 10.94 25.68 -13.75
N VAL A 344 10.97 26.89 -13.19
CA VAL A 344 11.97 27.27 -12.17
C VAL A 344 11.80 26.45 -10.90
N TRP A 345 10.56 26.30 -10.42
CA TRP A 345 10.25 25.50 -9.23
C TRP A 345 10.50 24.01 -9.48
N ALA A 346 10.11 23.53 -10.67
CA ALA A 346 10.38 22.16 -11.09
C ALA A 346 11.88 21.86 -11.14
N GLY A 347 12.68 22.76 -11.73
CA GLY A 347 14.13 22.62 -11.83
C GLY A 347 14.83 22.62 -10.47
N GLU A 348 14.40 23.49 -9.55
CA GLU A 348 14.91 23.52 -8.18
C GLU A 348 14.62 22.20 -7.45
N LEU A 349 13.37 21.77 -7.42
CA LEU A 349 12.98 20.54 -6.73
C LEU A 349 13.60 19.29 -7.37
N ARG A 350 13.72 19.26 -8.70
CA ARG A 350 14.46 18.22 -9.43
C ARG A 350 15.92 18.19 -8.99
N GLY A 351 16.56 19.34 -8.82
CA GLY A 351 17.93 19.42 -8.31
C GLY A 351 18.08 18.79 -6.92
N PHE A 352 17.15 19.02 -6.00
CA PHE A 352 17.13 18.36 -4.68
C PHE A 352 16.96 16.85 -4.81
N TRP A 353 15.93 16.40 -5.53
CA TRP A 353 15.64 14.99 -5.72
C TRP A 353 16.81 14.23 -6.37
N GLU A 354 17.42 14.78 -7.42
CA GLU A 354 18.52 14.13 -8.12
C GLU A 354 19.82 14.08 -7.31
N ARG A 355 20.04 15.03 -6.39
CA ARG A 355 21.13 14.92 -5.40
C ARG A 355 20.89 13.74 -4.46
N LYS A 356 19.67 13.61 -3.94
CA LYS A 356 19.30 12.48 -3.08
C LYS A 356 19.43 11.13 -3.81
N VAL A 357 18.90 11.02 -5.03
CA VAL A 357 19.03 9.81 -5.85
C VAL A 357 20.51 9.46 -6.07
N ARG A 358 21.35 10.45 -6.36
CA ARG A 358 22.79 10.24 -6.54
C ARG A 358 23.44 9.69 -5.28
N HIS A 359 23.16 10.28 -4.12
CA HIS A 359 23.68 9.80 -2.84
C HIS A 359 23.35 8.31 -2.63
N PHE A 360 22.08 7.90 -2.80
CA PHE A 360 21.68 6.50 -2.65
C PHE A 360 22.32 5.56 -3.67
N VAL A 361 22.41 5.97 -4.92
CA VAL A 361 22.94 5.15 -6.03
C VAL A 361 24.46 5.01 -5.96
N GLU A 362 25.16 6.05 -5.50
CA GLU A 362 26.62 6.15 -5.61
C GLU A 362 27.37 5.96 -4.28
N GLU A 363 26.77 6.36 -3.15
CA GLU A 363 27.48 6.54 -1.87
C GLU A 363 26.94 5.65 -0.73
N VAL A 364 25.64 5.37 -0.71
CA VAL A 364 25.04 4.56 0.37
C VAL A 364 25.46 3.10 0.21
N GLU A 365 25.94 2.46 1.28
CA GLU A 365 26.24 1.03 1.33
C GLU A 365 25.22 0.24 2.14
N ASP A 366 24.90 0.74 3.33
CA ASP A 366 23.90 0.18 4.24
C ASP A 366 22.55 0.88 4.04
N LEU A 367 21.49 0.08 3.88
CA LEU A 367 20.13 0.56 3.66
C LEU A 367 19.25 0.42 4.91
N PHE A 368 19.79 -0.13 5.99
CA PHE A 368 19.13 -0.25 7.29
C PHE A 368 19.50 0.94 8.18
N VAL A 369 19.26 2.15 7.65
CA VAL A 369 19.51 3.43 8.32
C VAL A 369 18.19 4.12 8.65
N SER A 370 17.71 3.94 9.89
CA SER A 370 16.50 4.56 10.44
C SER A 370 16.68 4.88 11.93
N GLU A 371 15.78 5.71 12.49
CA GLU A 371 15.64 5.91 13.93
C GLU A 371 15.14 4.65 14.68
N TYR A 372 14.52 3.71 13.97
CA TYR A 372 14.01 2.46 14.55
C TYR A 372 15.08 1.37 14.58
N ALA A 373 15.14 0.60 15.68
CA ALA A 373 16.04 -0.56 15.81
C ALA A 373 15.71 -1.74 14.86
N PHE A 374 14.62 -1.64 14.12
CA PHE A 374 14.11 -2.61 13.14
C PHE A 374 13.81 -1.84 11.85
N ASP A 375 14.70 -1.88 10.85
CA ASP A 375 14.58 -0.94 9.73
C ASP A 375 13.96 -1.56 8.47
N SER A 376 12.78 -1.07 8.10
CA SER A 376 12.21 -1.21 6.76
C SER A 376 11.76 0.12 6.15
N THR A 377 12.06 1.25 6.81
CA THR A 377 11.48 2.59 6.58
C THR A 377 11.63 3.09 5.15
N GLY A 378 12.80 2.92 4.53
CA GLY A 378 13.11 3.56 3.26
C GLY A 378 12.68 2.83 1.99
N PHE A 379 12.13 1.62 2.07
CA PHE A 379 12.09 0.73 0.90
C PHE A 379 11.14 1.14 -0.23
N GLU A 380 10.09 1.92 0.04
CA GLU A 380 9.30 2.56 -1.03
C GLU A 380 10.17 3.56 -1.80
N SER A 381 10.90 4.39 -1.07
CA SER A 381 11.66 5.51 -1.62
C SER A 381 12.93 5.04 -2.33
N THR A 382 13.64 4.07 -1.78
CA THR A 382 14.82 3.49 -2.45
C THR A 382 14.45 2.81 -3.76
N GLN A 383 13.30 2.14 -3.83
CA GLN A 383 12.81 1.59 -5.09
C GLN A 383 12.48 2.71 -6.07
N ALA A 384 11.79 3.76 -5.64
CA ALA A 384 11.48 4.92 -6.49
C ALA A 384 12.74 5.59 -7.05
N MET A 385 13.77 5.76 -6.23
CA MET A 385 15.06 6.31 -6.66
C MET A 385 15.78 5.38 -7.64
N ALA A 386 15.74 4.06 -7.42
CA ALA A 386 16.31 3.08 -8.34
C ALA A 386 15.63 3.14 -9.72
N ARG A 387 14.29 3.17 -9.75
CA ARG A 387 13.52 3.36 -10.99
C ARG A 387 13.86 4.68 -11.67
N TYR A 388 13.84 5.78 -10.92
CA TYR A 388 14.12 7.12 -11.43
C TYR A 388 15.50 7.19 -12.11
N ALA A 389 16.51 6.57 -11.50
CA ALA A 389 17.87 6.52 -12.04
C ALA A 389 17.98 5.67 -13.31
N LEU A 390 17.34 4.50 -13.35
CA LEU A 390 17.35 3.61 -14.52
C LEU A 390 16.67 4.21 -15.75
N GLU A 391 15.63 5.03 -15.52
CA GLU A 391 14.93 5.75 -16.59
C GLU A 391 15.72 6.94 -17.14
N ARG A 392 16.78 7.37 -16.45
CA ARG A 392 17.60 8.54 -16.79
C ARG A 392 19.09 8.17 -16.94
N PRO A 393 19.44 7.31 -17.90
CA PRO A 393 20.82 6.87 -18.11
C PRO A 393 21.78 8.00 -18.54
N GLY A 394 21.26 9.15 -18.96
CA GLY A 394 22.05 10.36 -19.23
C GLY A 394 22.42 11.16 -17.97
N THR A 395 21.70 10.95 -16.85
CA THR A 395 21.91 11.65 -15.58
C THR A 395 22.62 10.76 -14.56
N PHE A 396 22.34 9.45 -14.55
CA PHE A 396 22.91 8.47 -13.62
C PHE A 396 23.60 7.35 -14.36
N ALA A 397 24.73 6.87 -13.81
CA ALA A 397 25.47 5.76 -14.39
C ALA A 397 24.61 4.47 -14.38
N PRO A 398 24.26 3.88 -15.54
CA PRO A 398 23.33 2.76 -15.60
C PRO A 398 23.76 1.55 -14.77
N GLU A 399 25.06 1.24 -14.74
CA GLU A 399 25.57 0.10 -13.96
C GLU A 399 25.46 0.32 -12.45
N ARG A 400 25.65 1.57 -11.98
CA ARG A 400 25.43 1.92 -10.57
C ARG A 400 23.96 1.84 -10.21
N ALA A 401 23.08 2.36 -11.06
CA ALA A 401 21.64 2.30 -10.86
C ALA A 401 21.12 0.85 -10.81
N ARG A 402 21.62 -0.04 -11.68
CA ARG A 402 21.30 -1.48 -11.63
C ARG A 402 21.80 -2.16 -10.37
N ALA A 403 23.05 -1.89 -9.97
CA ALA A 403 23.61 -2.45 -8.74
C ALA A 403 22.81 -2.00 -7.51
N PHE A 404 22.46 -0.71 -7.45
CA PHE A 404 21.61 -0.16 -6.40
C PHE A 404 20.23 -0.83 -6.37
N ARG A 405 19.56 -0.94 -7.54
CA ARG A 405 18.27 -1.62 -7.69
C ARG A 405 18.31 -3.03 -7.10
N GLU A 406 19.30 -3.85 -7.47
CA GLU A 406 19.41 -5.22 -6.96
C GLU A 406 19.62 -5.27 -5.44
N ARG A 407 20.53 -4.43 -4.91
CA ARG A 407 20.83 -4.40 -3.48
C ARG A 407 19.61 -3.99 -2.66
N GLN A 408 18.96 -2.88 -3.02
CA GLN A 408 17.80 -2.40 -2.27
C GLN A 408 16.60 -3.34 -2.38
N PHE A 409 16.43 -4.01 -3.54
CA PHE A 409 15.36 -4.97 -3.73
C PHE A 409 15.58 -6.22 -2.87
N ALA A 410 16.81 -6.74 -2.82
CA ALA A 410 17.17 -7.85 -1.95
C ALA A 410 16.96 -7.51 -0.46
N ALA A 411 17.28 -6.28 -0.04
CA ALA A 411 17.04 -5.81 1.33
C ALA A 411 15.54 -5.72 1.66
N ASN A 412 14.72 -5.13 0.78
CA ASN A 412 13.26 -5.11 0.95
C ASN A 412 12.68 -6.53 1.03
N LEU A 413 13.17 -7.45 0.20
CA LEU A 413 12.70 -8.84 0.18
C LEU A 413 13.10 -9.60 1.45
N PHE A 414 14.28 -9.32 2.00
CA PHE A 414 14.76 -9.93 3.25
C PHE A 414 13.85 -9.59 4.44
N CYS A 415 13.32 -8.38 4.49
CA CYS A 415 12.44 -7.93 5.58
C CYS A 415 10.99 -8.41 5.43
N ARG A 416 10.67 -9.41 4.60
CA ARG A 416 9.29 -9.74 4.23
C ARG A 416 8.98 -11.22 4.34
N GLY A 417 7.74 -11.53 4.74
CA GLY A 417 7.25 -12.90 4.71
C GLY A 417 7.06 -13.42 3.30
N TRP A 418 7.75 -14.51 2.98
CA TRP A 418 7.79 -15.12 1.66
C TRP A 418 7.13 -16.51 1.66
N LEU A 419 7.27 -17.27 2.74
CA LEU A 419 6.81 -18.66 2.86
C LEU A 419 5.66 -18.83 3.84
N GLU A 420 5.59 -17.94 4.82
CA GLU A 420 4.82 -18.09 6.04
C GLU A 420 3.33 -18.00 5.72
N PRO A 421 2.57 -19.10 5.88
CA PRO A 421 1.23 -19.21 5.34
C PRO A 421 0.15 -18.63 6.26
N SER A 422 0.36 -17.40 6.73
CA SER A 422 -0.62 -16.64 7.50
C SER A 422 -0.77 -15.21 6.94
N TYR A 423 -1.99 -14.67 6.98
CA TYR A 423 -2.30 -13.32 6.45
C TYR A 423 -1.44 -12.20 7.04
N TYR A 424 -0.98 -12.37 8.29
CA TYR A 424 -0.13 -11.41 8.99
C TYR A 424 1.37 -11.61 8.75
N TYR A 425 1.76 -12.54 7.86
CA TYR A 425 3.15 -12.76 7.45
C TYR A 425 3.35 -12.69 5.94
N LEU A 426 2.55 -13.39 5.15
CA LEU A 426 2.76 -13.45 3.69
C LEU A 426 2.60 -12.07 3.06
N GLY A 427 3.69 -11.53 2.51
CA GLY A 427 3.71 -10.17 1.95
C GLY A 427 3.77 -9.06 2.99
N SER A 428 3.71 -9.37 4.29
CA SER A 428 3.95 -8.41 5.37
C SER A 428 5.43 -8.15 5.54
N ASP A 429 5.81 -6.94 5.93
CA ASP A 429 7.14 -6.70 6.46
C ASP A 429 7.27 -7.26 7.90
N TYR A 430 8.50 -7.65 8.25
CA TYR A 430 8.90 -8.10 9.57
C TYR A 430 9.54 -6.95 10.33
N ARG A 431 9.03 -6.69 11.53
CA ARG A 431 9.57 -5.70 12.47
C ARG A 431 9.72 -6.29 13.86
N GLY A 432 10.27 -5.49 14.78
CA GLY A 432 10.44 -5.85 16.18
C GLY A 432 11.30 -7.11 16.38
N GLN A 433 10.73 -8.14 16.99
CA GLN A 433 11.41 -9.38 17.38
C GLN A 433 11.40 -10.47 16.28
N GLY A 434 11.29 -10.07 15.00
CA GLY A 434 11.49 -10.98 13.87
C GLY A 434 10.24 -11.80 13.52
N GLY A 435 9.07 -11.15 13.59
CA GLY A 435 7.78 -11.71 13.19
C GLY A 435 6.86 -12.08 14.36
N ASP A 436 7.30 -12.13 15.60
CA ASP A 436 6.39 -12.37 16.75
C ASP A 436 5.71 -11.09 17.26
N ALA A 437 6.12 -9.91 16.79
CA ALA A 437 5.54 -8.61 17.12
C ALA A 437 5.50 -7.65 15.91
N TYR A 438 4.53 -6.74 15.93
CA TYR A 438 4.37 -5.62 14.99
C TYR A 438 4.50 -5.98 13.49
N THR A 439 3.64 -6.86 12.97
CA THR A 439 3.52 -7.13 11.53
C THR A 439 2.40 -6.31 10.89
N LEU A 440 2.21 -6.45 9.58
CA LEU A 440 1.24 -5.69 8.76
C LEU A 440 1.40 -4.17 8.85
N THR A 441 2.62 -3.69 9.07
CA THR A 441 2.87 -2.27 9.25
C THR A 441 2.65 -1.51 7.95
N TYR A 442 2.72 -0.18 7.99
CA TYR A 442 2.66 0.65 6.79
C TYR A 442 3.60 0.17 5.67
N MET A 443 4.77 -0.38 6.01
CA MET A 443 5.76 -0.81 5.02
C MET A 443 5.42 -2.14 4.33
N ALA A 444 4.46 -2.91 4.86
CA ALA A 444 3.92 -4.08 4.18
C ALA A 444 3.40 -3.67 2.78
N GLN A 445 2.60 -2.61 2.70
CA GLN A 445 2.06 -2.11 1.44
C GLN A 445 3.02 -1.18 0.70
N MET A 446 3.71 -0.27 1.39
CA MET A 446 4.64 0.69 0.75
C MET A 446 5.86 -0.02 0.14
N GLY A 447 6.51 -0.93 0.87
CA GLY A 447 7.57 -1.77 0.32
C GLY A 447 7.02 -2.82 -0.65
N GLY A 448 5.75 -3.22 -0.50
CA GLY A 448 5.02 -4.10 -1.42
C GLY A 448 4.82 -3.50 -2.81
N TRP A 449 4.59 -2.18 -2.90
CA TRP A 449 4.62 -1.44 -4.17
C TRP A 449 5.93 -1.70 -4.92
N GLY A 450 7.06 -1.64 -4.20
CA GLY A 450 8.36 -1.84 -4.83
C GLY A 450 8.61 -3.27 -5.31
N VAL A 451 7.99 -4.26 -4.66
CA VAL A 451 7.99 -5.64 -5.14
C VAL A 451 7.25 -5.75 -6.48
N LEU A 452 6.07 -5.13 -6.58
CA LEU A 452 5.28 -5.14 -7.81
C LEU A 452 5.98 -4.38 -8.94
N ASP A 453 6.59 -3.23 -8.66
CA ASP A 453 7.38 -2.45 -9.63
C ASP A 453 8.56 -3.27 -10.18
N TYR A 454 9.35 -3.89 -9.30
CA TYR A 454 10.46 -4.75 -9.73
C TYR A 454 9.96 -5.96 -10.55
N ALA A 455 8.86 -6.60 -10.12
CA ALA A 455 8.27 -7.73 -10.83
C ALA A 455 7.86 -7.36 -12.27
N LEU A 456 7.26 -6.18 -12.45
CA LEU A 456 6.72 -5.77 -13.74
C LEU A 456 7.80 -5.31 -14.73
N HIS A 457 8.92 -4.80 -14.23
CA HIS A 457 9.87 -4.03 -15.05
C HIS A 457 11.31 -4.56 -15.06
N ASP A 458 11.74 -5.30 -14.03
CA ASP A 458 13.14 -5.73 -13.90
C ASP A 458 13.31 -7.25 -13.77
N ALA A 459 12.32 -7.95 -13.22
CA ALA A 459 12.42 -9.38 -12.97
C ALA A 459 12.47 -10.21 -14.28
N PRO A 460 13.47 -11.08 -14.46
CA PRO A 460 13.51 -12.01 -15.60
C PRO A 460 12.33 -13.00 -15.59
N ASP A 461 11.94 -13.46 -14.40
CA ASP A 461 10.72 -14.22 -14.14
C ASP A 461 9.88 -13.42 -13.12
N PRO A 462 8.74 -12.86 -13.55
CA PRO A 462 7.94 -12.00 -12.70
C PRO A 462 7.00 -12.79 -11.77
N HIS A 463 6.72 -14.06 -12.04
CA HIS A 463 5.49 -14.71 -11.53
C HIS A 463 5.46 -14.86 -10.01
N ALA A 464 6.57 -15.29 -9.39
CA ALA A 464 6.64 -15.37 -7.93
C ALA A 464 6.52 -14.00 -7.25
N LEU A 465 7.11 -12.97 -7.86
CA LEU A 465 7.06 -11.61 -7.35
C LEU A 465 5.71 -10.93 -7.59
N LEU A 466 5.00 -11.26 -8.68
CA LEU A 466 3.62 -10.84 -8.89
C LEU A 466 2.72 -11.41 -7.79
N ARG A 467 2.84 -12.70 -7.47
CA ARG A 467 2.10 -13.31 -6.36
C ARG A 467 2.36 -12.58 -5.04
N LEU A 468 3.63 -12.31 -4.70
CA LEU A 468 3.99 -11.61 -3.47
C LEU A 468 3.58 -10.13 -3.46
N GLY A 469 3.79 -9.41 -4.56
CA GLY A 469 3.47 -7.99 -4.69
C GLY A 469 1.98 -7.75 -4.51
N HIS A 470 1.13 -8.54 -5.19
CA HIS A 470 -0.32 -8.47 -4.98
C HIS A 470 -0.74 -8.89 -3.56
N ALA A 471 -0.06 -9.86 -2.94
CA ALA A 471 -0.32 -10.22 -1.54
C ALA A 471 0.03 -9.07 -0.59
N SER A 472 1.16 -8.41 -0.83
CA SER A 472 1.62 -7.26 -0.05
C SER A 472 0.66 -6.08 -0.18
N THR A 473 0.18 -5.78 -1.39
CA THR A 473 -0.84 -4.74 -1.64
C THR A 473 -2.14 -4.99 -0.86
N LEU A 474 -2.55 -6.26 -0.70
CA LEU A 474 -3.76 -6.62 0.03
C LEU A 474 -3.56 -6.74 1.55
N SER A 475 -2.35 -7.02 2.01
CA SER A 475 -2.04 -7.47 3.38
C SER A 475 -2.68 -6.61 4.49
N SER A 476 -2.26 -5.35 4.65
CA SER A 476 -2.65 -4.48 5.76
C SER A 476 -4.09 -3.98 5.72
N TRP A 477 -4.85 -4.25 4.65
CA TRP A 477 -6.31 -4.06 4.70
C TRP A 477 -6.97 -4.93 5.78
N ALA A 478 -6.31 -6.00 6.21
CA ALA A 478 -6.73 -6.77 7.38
C ALA A 478 -6.78 -5.96 8.66
N LEU A 479 -6.07 -4.82 8.77
CA LEU A 479 -6.08 -3.96 9.96
C LEU A 479 -7.25 -2.96 9.98
N LEU A 480 -7.92 -2.75 8.84
CA LEU A 480 -9.10 -1.90 8.77
C LEU A 480 -10.30 -2.63 9.37
N ASN A 481 -10.90 -2.03 10.40
CA ASN A 481 -12.14 -2.51 10.99
C ASN A 481 -13.31 -2.13 10.09
N SER A 482 -13.63 -3.03 9.15
CA SER A 482 -14.68 -2.85 8.14
C SER A 482 -15.60 -4.07 8.12
N GLY A 483 -16.91 -3.85 8.14
CA GLY A 483 -17.88 -4.92 7.96
C GLY A 483 -19.28 -4.43 7.59
N THR A 484 -20.16 -5.35 7.22
CA THR A 484 -21.58 -5.05 7.04
C THR A 484 -22.29 -4.97 8.40
N PRO A 485 -23.52 -4.45 8.47
CA PRO A 485 -24.32 -4.52 9.70
C PRO A 485 -24.45 -5.94 10.26
N GLU A 486 -24.61 -6.93 9.39
CA GLU A 486 -24.73 -8.35 9.76
C GLU A 486 -23.42 -8.93 10.33
N SER A 487 -22.28 -8.43 9.87
CA SER A 487 -20.96 -8.81 10.40
C SER A 487 -20.52 -7.94 11.58
N GLY A 488 -21.40 -7.10 12.13
CA GLY A 488 -21.10 -6.25 13.28
C GLY A 488 -20.22 -5.03 12.98
N HIS A 489 -20.20 -4.54 11.74
CA HIS A 489 -19.43 -3.35 11.33
C HIS A 489 -17.89 -3.45 11.49
N GLY A 490 -17.36 -4.66 11.64
CA GLY A 490 -15.91 -4.89 11.71
C GLY A 490 -15.55 -6.08 12.59
N TYR A 491 -14.36 -6.63 12.40
CA TYR A 491 -13.92 -7.86 13.09
C TYR A 491 -13.14 -7.59 14.38
N TRP A 492 -12.16 -6.68 14.35
CA TRP A 492 -11.25 -6.47 15.48
C TRP A 492 -11.96 -5.82 16.66
N TYR A 493 -12.71 -4.76 16.37
CA TYR A 493 -13.48 -3.97 17.31
C TYR A 493 -14.88 -3.74 16.72
N PRO A 494 -15.78 -4.73 16.78
CA PRO A 494 -17.11 -4.64 16.19
C PRO A 494 -17.89 -3.44 16.76
N GLY A 495 -18.65 -2.76 15.91
CA GLY A 495 -19.43 -1.59 16.28
C GLY A 495 -19.45 -0.54 15.18
N LYS A 496 -20.60 0.12 15.00
CA LYS A 496 -20.78 1.16 13.97
C LYS A 496 -19.81 2.34 14.16
N ALA A 497 -19.45 2.66 15.42
CA ALA A 497 -18.51 3.72 15.73
C ALA A 497 -17.09 3.41 15.21
N ASN A 498 -16.74 2.14 15.01
CA ASN A 498 -15.43 1.71 14.53
C ASN A 498 -15.41 1.34 13.03
N ASP A 499 -16.52 1.52 12.29
CA ASP A 499 -16.61 1.13 10.88
C ASP A 499 -15.77 2.08 10.01
N GLY A 500 -14.60 1.62 9.56
CA GLY A 500 -13.58 2.43 8.87
C GLY A 500 -12.42 2.90 9.76
N ALA A 501 -12.42 2.53 11.04
CA ALA A 501 -11.25 2.67 11.92
C ALA A 501 -10.15 1.66 11.54
N ALA A 502 -8.89 1.91 11.89
CA ALA A 502 -7.77 1.02 11.55
C ALA A 502 -6.81 0.87 12.74
N GLY A 503 -6.09 -0.26 12.79
CA GLY A 503 -4.94 -0.45 13.68
C GLY A 503 -3.61 -0.20 12.97
N GLY A 504 -2.60 0.28 13.71
CA GLY A 504 -1.25 0.60 13.25
C GLY A 504 -0.42 -0.62 12.85
N GLY A 505 -0.75 -1.77 13.42
CA GLY A 505 -0.05 -3.03 13.18
C GLY A 505 -0.82 -4.21 13.76
N PHE A 506 -0.27 -5.40 13.54
CA PHE A 506 -0.74 -6.66 14.07
C PHE A 506 0.27 -7.24 15.04
N GLU A 507 -0.21 -7.85 16.11
CA GLU A 507 0.63 -8.58 17.06
C GLU A 507 0.39 -10.09 16.95
N PRO A 508 1.33 -10.86 16.39
CA PRO A 508 1.22 -12.31 16.31
C PRO A 508 1.29 -13.00 17.66
N ALA A 509 2.09 -12.48 18.60
CA ALA A 509 2.22 -13.06 19.92
C ALA A 509 0.87 -13.11 20.68
N ALA A 510 0.66 -14.22 21.39
CA ALA A 510 -0.58 -14.47 22.13
C ALA A 510 -0.92 -13.39 23.17
N LEU A 511 0.12 -12.78 23.78
CA LEU A 511 0.07 -11.72 24.79
C LEU A 511 1.36 -10.89 24.70
N GLY A 512 1.30 -9.61 25.01
CA GLY A 512 2.47 -8.75 25.13
C GLY A 512 2.10 -7.26 25.23
N GLN A 513 3.00 -6.39 24.79
CA GLN A 513 2.76 -4.94 24.65
C GLN A 513 3.11 -4.48 23.24
N THR A 514 2.29 -3.59 22.69
CA THR A 514 2.55 -2.91 21.42
C THR A 514 3.71 -1.93 21.56
N TRP A 515 4.20 -1.41 20.44
CA TRP A 515 5.19 -0.32 20.41
C TRP A 515 4.81 0.91 21.25
N LEU A 516 3.50 1.15 21.40
CA LEU A 516 2.91 2.25 22.17
C LEU A 516 2.70 1.90 23.65
N ASP A 517 3.37 0.85 24.14
CA ASP A 517 3.28 0.27 25.50
C ASP A 517 1.87 -0.20 25.91
N GLN A 518 0.97 -0.41 24.95
CA GLN A 518 -0.38 -0.87 25.22
C GLN A 518 -0.41 -2.40 25.31
N PRO A 519 -1.15 -3.03 26.25
CA PRO A 519 -1.27 -4.48 26.28
C PRO A 519 -1.89 -4.99 24.97
N HIS A 520 -1.56 -6.19 24.51
CA HIS A 520 -2.27 -6.85 23.40
C HIS A 520 -2.50 -8.34 23.67
N TRP A 521 -3.36 -8.97 22.87
CA TRP A 521 -3.85 -10.34 23.07
C TRP A 521 -3.93 -11.15 21.78
N HIS A 522 -2.92 -11.04 20.90
CA HIS A 522 -2.99 -11.44 19.49
C HIS A 522 -4.05 -10.64 18.71
N GLY A 523 -3.67 -9.84 17.71
CA GLY A 523 -4.63 -9.00 17.00
C GLY A 523 -4.11 -7.65 16.52
N SER A 524 -5.01 -6.91 15.88
CA SER A 524 -4.80 -5.51 15.47
C SER A 524 -4.67 -4.56 16.67
N TRP A 525 -3.83 -3.53 16.53
CA TRP A 525 -3.67 -2.44 17.49
C TRP A 525 -4.96 -1.61 17.69
N TYR A 526 -4.96 -0.75 18.71
CA TYR A 526 -6.11 0.10 19.08
C TYR A 526 -6.26 1.37 18.22
N TYR A 527 -5.12 1.90 17.79
CA TYR A 527 -4.96 3.18 17.13
C TYR A 527 -4.42 2.96 15.73
N SER A 528 -4.74 3.86 14.80
CA SER A 528 -4.30 3.75 13.40
C SER A 528 -2.82 4.07 13.22
N CYS A 529 -2.24 4.93 14.06
CA CYS A 529 -0.82 5.24 14.04
C CYS A 529 -0.35 5.58 12.60
N GLU A 530 0.75 5.00 12.11
CA GLU A 530 1.26 5.25 10.75
C GLU A 530 0.54 4.46 9.63
N ILE A 531 -0.48 3.64 9.91
CA ILE A 531 -1.01 2.69 8.90
C ILE A 531 -1.56 3.35 7.64
N ASP A 532 -2.04 4.58 7.75
CA ASP A 532 -2.53 5.35 6.60
C ASP A 532 -1.41 5.64 5.57
N LEU A 533 -0.14 5.64 5.99
CA LEU A 533 1.00 5.64 5.05
C LEU A 533 1.02 4.36 4.22
N GLY A 534 0.73 3.22 4.85
CA GLY A 534 0.52 1.94 4.19
C GLY A 534 -0.59 2.00 3.16
N PHE A 535 -1.72 2.60 3.53
CA PHE A 535 -2.83 2.79 2.59
C PHE A 535 -2.48 3.74 1.44
N CYS A 536 -1.62 4.75 1.63
CA CYS A 536 -1.03 5.49 0.50
C CYS A 536 -0.26 4.56 -0.44
N GLY A 537 0.60 3.69 0.11
CA GLY A 537 1.29 2.64 -0.64
C GLY A 537 0.34 1.69 -1.37
N ALA A 538 -0.78 1.32 -0.74
CA ALA A 538 -1.82 0.48 -1.34
C ALA A 538 -2.46 1.15 -2.57
N LEU A 539 -2.82 2.44 -2.47
CA LEU A 539 -3.33 3.21 -3.61
C LEU A 539 -2.28 3.29 -4.73
N ARG A 540 -1.00 3.49 -4.37
CA ARG A 540 0.13 3.48 -5.32
C ARG A 540 0.45 2.11 -5.88
N ALA A 541 0.06 0.99 -5.27
CA ALA A 541 0.27 -0.36 -5.78
C ALA A 541 -0.96 -0.96 -6.48
N ALA A 542 -2.14 -0.38 -6.30
CA ALA A 542 -3.40 -0.86 -6.86
C ALA A 542 -3.35 -1.02 -8.38
N ALA A 543 -3.34 -2.27 -8.83
CA ALA A 543 -3.36 -2.68 -10.22
C ALA A 543 -3.94 -4.09 -10.35
N THR A 544 -4.51 -4.39 -11.51
CA THR A 544 -4.93 -5.74 -11.88
C THR A 544 -3.95 -6.31 -12.91
N THR A 545 -3.46 -7.54 -12.71
CA THR A 545 -2.47 -8.17 -13.62
C THR A 545 -3.00 -9.49 -14.18
N LEU A 546 -3.18 -9.56 -15.49
CA LEU A 546 -3.49 -10.80 -16.21
C LEU A 546 -2.18 -11.52 -16.57
N ALA A 547 -1.98 -12.74 -16.09
CA ALA A 547 -0.73 -13.50 -16.32
C ALA A 547 -0.96 -14.98 -16.62
N ASP A 548 -0.07 -15.56 -17.43
CA ASP A 548 0.06 -17.01 -17.57
C ASP A 548 1.04 -17.52 -16.50
N ASP A 549 0.53 -17.82 -15.31
CA ASP A 549 1.35 -18.26 -14.18
C ASP A 549 1.76 -19.74 -14.35
N PRO A 550 3.05 -20.09 -14.16
CA PRO A 550 3.53 -21.46 -14.32
C PRO A 550 2.87 -22.44 -13.33
N LEU A 551 2.53 -21.97 -12.13
CA LEU A 551 1.95 -22.78 -11.06
C LEU A 551 0.44 -22.67 -10.98
N LEU A 552 -0.11 -21.47 -11.18
CA LEU A 552 -1.54 -21.19 -10.99
C LEU A 552 -2.34 -21.30 -12.30
N GLY A 553 -1.67 -21.37 -13.45
CA GLY A 553 -2.32 -21.27 -14.75
C GLY A 553 -2.65 -19.81 -15.10
N ARG A 554 -3.56 -19.60 -16.05
CA ARG A 554 -3.99 -18.26 -16.42
C ARG A 554 -4.81 -17.65 -15.28
N ILE A 555 -4.41 -16.47 -14.83
CA ILE A 555 -4.98 -15.81 -13.65
C ILE A 555 -5.01 -14.30 -13.81
N ALA A 556 -6.01 -13.66 -13.21
CA ALA A 556 -6.03 -12.22 -12.97
C ALA A 556 -5.68 -11.97 -11.49
N HIS A 557 -4.48 -11.49 -11.21
CA HIS A 557 -4.10 -11.05 -9.88
C HIS A 557 -4.88 -9.78 -9.53
N SER A 558 -5.50 -9.76 -8.34
CA SER A 558 -6.38 -8.66 -7.88
C SER A 558 -7.53 -8.33 -8.85
N GLY A 559 -8.02 -9.33 -9.58
CA GLY A 559 -9.18 -9.22 -10.45
C GLY A 559 -9.89 -10.57 -10.63
N SER A 560 -11.09 -10.56 -11.21
CA SER A 560 -11.76 -11.80 -11.62
C SER A 560 -11.55 -12.05 -13.10
N LEU A 561 -11.34 -13.32 -13.48
CA LEU A 561 -11.15 -13.76 -14.86
C LEU A 561 -12.28 -14.69 -15.29
N GLU A 562 -12.87 -14.40 -16.44
CA GLU A 562 -13.74 -15.30 -17.20
C GLU A 562 -13.14 -15.52 -18.59
N GLU A 563 -13.03 -16.78 -19.02
CA GLU A 563 -12.62 -17.13 -20.38
C GLU A 563 -13.85 -17.51 -21.21
N ALA A 564 -14.15 -16.74 -22.26
CA ALA A 564 -15.33 -16.95 -23.08
C ALA A 564 -15.03 -16.68 -24.56
N GLY A 565 -15.27 -17.66 -25.44
CA GLY A 565 -15.24 -17.47 -26.90
C GLY A 565 -13.92 -16.95 -27.48
N GLY A 566 -12.77 -17.28 -26.87
CA GLY A 566 -11.46 -16.77 -27.28
C GLY A 566 -11.13 -15.35 -26.78
N SER A 567 -11.95 -14.83 -25.87
CA SER A 567 -11.73 -13.58 -25.14
C SER A 567 -11.51 -13.85 -23.66
N LEU A 568 -10.58 -13.11 -23.07
CA LEU A 568 -10.25 -13.07 -21.65
C LEU A 568 -10.93 -11.83 -21.07
N ARG A 569 -11.95 -12.04 -20.24
CA ARG A 569 -12.74 -10.97 -19.62
C ARG A 569 -12.25 -10.78 -18.20
N VAL A 570 -11.60 -9.65 -17.93
CA VAL A 570 -11.02 -9.34 -16.62
C VAL A 570 -11.77 -8.18 -15.99
N VAL A 571 -12.36 -8.40 -14.81
CA VAL A 571 -12.94 -7.31 -14.01
C VAL A 571 -11.94 -6.91 -12.92
N PRO A 572 -11.40 -5.67 -12.94
CA PRO A 572 -10.47 -5.21 -11.93
C PRO A 572 -11.10 -5.16 -10.53
N ARG A 573 -10.38 -5.65 -9.52
CA ARG A 573 -10.79 -5.64 -8.09
C ARG A 573 -9.73 -5.01 -7.18
N ASP A 574 -8.74 -4.32 -7.77
CA ASP A 574 -7.64 -3.68 -7.05
C ASP A 574 -8.05 -2.43 -6.24
N GLY A 575 -9.31 -2.00 -6.34
CA GLY A 575 -9.88 -0.89 -5.59
C GLY A 575 -9.68 0.50 -6.22
N VAL A 576 -8.71 0.70 -7.12
CA VAL A 576 -8.47 2.00 -7.79
C VAL A 576 -8.82 1.96 -9.28
N ARG A 577 -8.67 0.81 -9.93
CA ARG A 577 -9.08 0.54 -11.32
C ARG A 577 -8.42 1.47 -12.33
N ARG A 578 -7.14 1.80 -12.14
CA ARG A 578 -6.37 2.69 -13.05
C ARG A 578 -5.24 2.02 -13.80
N ARG A 579 -4.81 0.83 -13.36
CA ARG A 579 -3.68 0.10 -13.95
C ARG A 579 -4.06 -1.33 -14.26
N PHE A 580 -3.71 -1.75 -15.48
CA PHE A 580 -3.93 -3.09 -15.95
C PHE A 580 -2.68 -3.59 -16.68
N HIS A 581 -2.15 -4.72 -16.23
CA HIS A 581 -0.91 -5.31 -16.75
C HIS A 581 -1.21 -6.66 -17.39
N VAL A 582 -0.56 -6.95 -18.52
CA VAL A 582 -0.66 -8.23 -19.22
C VAL A 582 0.72 -8.87 -19.30
N ARG A 583 0.83 -10.13 -18.85
CA ARG A 583 2.03 -10.99 -18.86
C ARG A 583 1.65 -12.39 -19.33
N LEU A 584 1.16 -12.49 -20.56
CA LEU A 584 0.83 -13.76 -21.21
C LEU A 584 2.05 -14.33 -21.93
N GLN A 585 2.00 -15.60 -22.31
CA GLN A 585 3.10 -16.27 -23.01
C GLN A 585 3.55 -15.52 -24.28
N ASP A 586 2.60 -15.02 -25.06
CA ASP A 586 2.85 -14.39 -26.37
C ASP A 586 2.57 -12.87 -26.39
N ALA A 587 2.18 -12.27 -25.26
CA ALA A 587 1.80 -10.86 -25.19
C ALA A 587 2.12 -10.22 -23.84
N ALA A 588 2.68 -9.00 -23.90
CA ALA A 588 2.94 -8.21 -22.71
C ALA A 588 2.79 -6.72 -22.97
N PHE A 589 1.91 -6.07 -22.20
CA PHE A 589 1.70 -4.63 -22.22
C PHE A 589 1.18 -4.14 -20.87
N ASP A 590 1.32 -2.85 -20.60
CA ASP A 590 0.81 -2.20 -19.41
C ASP A 590 -0.06 -1.01 -19.82
N LEU A 591 -1.21 -0.87 -19.19
CA LEU A 591 -2.11 0.27 -19.35
C LEU A 591 -2.17 1.05 -18.03
N GLN A 592 -1.90 2.35 -18.07
CA GLN A 592 -2.10 3.25 -16.94
C GLN A 592 -2.89 4.48 -17.38
N LEU A 593 -4.06 4.67 -16.78
CA LEU A 593 -4.92 5.83 -17.03
C LEU A 593 -4.43 7.03 -16.21
N ALA A 594 -4.50 8.23 -16.78
CA ALA A 594 -4.29 9.48 -16.04
C ALA A 594 -5.33 9.64 -14.91
N PRO A 595 -5.02 10.41 -13.85
CA PRO A 595 -5.97 10.59 -12.76
C PRO A 595 -7.25 11.28 -13.22
N GLY A 596 -8.38 10.95 -12.59
CA GLY A 596 -9.72 11.37 -13.01
C GLY A 596 -10.38 10.47 -14.07
N VAL A 597 -9.68 9.44 -14.56
CA VAL A 597 -10.23 8.40 -15.45
C VAL A 597 -9.87 7.01 -14.91
N ARG A 598 -10.84 6.10 -14.92
CA ARG A 598 -10.68 4.72 -14.39
C ARG A 598 -11.29 3.70 -15.35
N PHE A 599 -10.90 2.44 -15.26
CA PHE A 599 -11.65 1.34 -15.87
C PHE A 599 -13.01 1.26 -15.17
N ALA A 600 -14.09 1.16 -15.95
CA ALA A 600 -15.45 1.25 -15.46
C ALA A 600 -15.80 0.11 -14.50
N ARG A 601 -16.55 0.45 -13.44
CA ARG A 601 -16.88 -0.51 -12.38
C ARG A 601 -17.75 -1.64 -12.92
N GLU A 602 -17.44 -2.88 -12.52
CA GLU A 602 -18.10 -4.12 -12.96
C GLU A 602 -17.99 -4.42 -14.47
N GLU A 603 -17.34 -3.56 -15.26
CA GLU A 603 -17.13 -3.79 -16.69
C GLU A 603 -15.83 -4.57 -16.90
N ALA A 604 -15.90 -5.59 -17.75
CA ALA A 604 -14.71 -6.38 -18.08
C ALA A 604 -13.80 -5.60 -19.06
N ILE A 605 -12.51 -5.63 -18.76
CA ILE A 605 -11.46 -5.44 -19.75
C ILE A 605 -11.41 -6.71 -20.61
N GLU A 606 -11.67 -6.58 -21.91
CA GLU A 606 -11.72 -7.71 -22.83
C GLU A 606 -10.40 -7.79 -23.61
N VAL A 607 -9.61 -8.82 -23.33
CA VAL A 607 -8.34 -9.09 -24.03
C VAL A 607 -8.52 -10.32 -24.91
N VAL A 608 -8.26 -10.21 -26.21
CA VAL A 608 -8.26 -11.40 -27.08
C VAL A 608 -7.14 -12.33 -26.62
N SER A 609 -7.34 -13.66 -26.66
CA SER A 609 -6.35 -14.63 -26.13
C SER A 609 -4.93 -14.51 -26.71
N SER A 610 -4.77 -13.93 -27.91
CA SER A 610 -3.47 -13.61 -28.52
C SER A 610 -2.78 -12.39 -27.91
N GLY A 611 -3.48 -11.62 -27.08
CA GLY A 611 -3.06 -10.34 -26.51
C GLY A 611 -2.98 -9.17 -27.49
N THR A 612 -3.27 -9.38 -28.78
CA THR A 612 -3.13 -8.38 -29.84
C THR A 612 -4.23 -7.31 -29.85
N ARG A 613 -5.30 -7.50 -29.08
CA ARG A 613 -6.39 -6.53 -28.94
C ARG A 613 -6.89 -6.50 -27.50
N CYS A 614 -7.15 -5.30 -27.00
CA CYS A 614 -7.70 -5.02 -25.69
C CYS A 614 -8.82 -3.99 -25.82
N ARG A 615 -10.02 -4.30 -25.34
CA ARG A 615 -11.15 -3.38 -25.30
C ARG A 615 -11.45 -3.03 -23.85
N VAL A 616 -11.55 -1.74 -23.57
CA VAL A 616 -11.80 -1.21 -22.23
C VAL A 616 -12.98 -0.26 -22.25
N VAL A 617 -13.76 -0.26 -21.18
CA VAL A 617 -14.73 0.80 -20.88
C VAL A 617 -14.12 1.66 -19.78
N LEU A 618 -14.01 2.95 -20.04
CA LEU A 618 -13.50 3.93 -19.09
C LEU A 618 -14.68 4.65 -18.44
N GLU A 619 -14.57 4.96 -17.15
CA GLU A 619 -15.46 5.85 -16.41
C GLU A 619 -14.73 7.14 -16.04
N HIS A 620 -15.46 8.25 -16.09
CA HIS A 620 -14.95 9.58 -15.75
C HIS A 620 -16.10 10.54 -15.43
N ALA A 621 -15.80 11.69 -14.81
CA ALA A 621 -16.80 12.73 -14.58
C ALA A 621 -17.32 13.31 -15.91
N ALA A 622 -18.62 13.62 -15.94
CA ALA A 622 -19.22 14.43 -17.00
C ALA A 622 -18.69 15.88 -16.94
N GLY A 623 -18.62 16.54 -18.09
CA GLY A 623 -18.08 17.90 -18.17
C GLY A 623 -17.82 18.34 -19.61
N PRO A 624 -17.03 19.41 -19.81
CA PRO A 624 -16.61 19.82 -21.15
C PRO A 624 -15.78 18.72 -21.82
N ALA A 625 -15.74 18.76 -23.16
CA ALA A 625 -14.84 17.92 -23.94
C ALA A 625 -13.39 18.20 -23.51
N ARG A 626 -12.60 17.14 -23.35
CA ARG A 626 -11.21 17.23 -22.87
C ARG A 626 -10.40 16.03 -23.33
N THR A 627 -9.09 16.20 -23.33
CA THR A 627 -8.14 15.10 -23.56
C THR A 627 -7.66 14.54 -22.22
N SER A 628 -7.69 13.21 -22.09
CA SER A 628 -7.00 12.45 -21.04
C SER A 628 -5.78 11.74 -21.63
N LEU A 629 -4.93 11.16 -20.78
CA LEU A 629 -3.76 10.39 -21.20
C LEU A 629 -3.90 8.92 -20.78
N LEU A 630 -3.51 8.04 -21.68
CA LEU A 630 -3.21 6.64 -21.42
C LEU A 630 -1.69 6.47 -21.57
N THR A 631 -1.03 5.99 -20.54
CA THR A 631 0.37 5.57 -20.61
C THR A 631 0.43 4.09 -20.94
N LEU A 632 1.22 3.74 -21.96
CA LEU A 632 1.57 2.37 -22.28
C LEU A 632 2.97 2.07 -21.74
N GLY A 633 3.06 1.09 -20.84
CA GLY A 633 4.35 0.63 -20.31
C GLY A 633 5.13 -0.23 -21.31
N ARG A 634 6.45 -0.31 -21.12
CA ARG A 634 7.39 -0.96 -22.04
C ARG A 634 7.24 -2.48 -22.00
N GLY A 635 6.40 -3.05 -22.86
CA GLY A 635 6.37 -4.48 -23.16
C GLY A 635 7.30 -4.87 -24.32
N ARG A 636 7.54 -6.18 -24.50
CA ARG A 636 8.33 -6.77 -25.62
C ARG A 636 7.76 -6.47 -27.03
N GLU A 637 6.64 -5.76 -27.14
CA GLU A 637 5.98 -5.41 -28.40
C GLU A 637 6.48 -4.10 -29.04
N GLN A 638 7.67 -3.60 -28.65
CA GLN A 638 8.29 -2.46 -29.33
C GLN A 638 8.63 -2.83 -30.78
N GLY A 639 7.80 -2.32 -31.70
CA GLY A 639 7.86 -2.58 -33.13
C GLY A 639 6.48 -2.72 -33.77
N ARG A 640 5.44 -2.93 -32.94
CA ARG A 640 4.06 -3.05 -33.38
C ARG A 640 3.31 -1.71 -33.33
N GLY A 641 2.56 -1.39 -34.38
CA GLY A 641 1.81 -0.14 -34.47
C GLY A 641 0.62 -0.14 -33.52
N LEU A 642 0.52 0.84 -32.63
CA LEU A 642 -0.67 1.03 -31.80
C LEU A 642 -1.80 1.61 -32.66
N ARG A 643 -2.97 0.97 -32.59
CA ARG A 643 -4.21 1.56 -33.10
C ARG A 643 -5.20 1.72 -31.96
N ILE A 644 -5.82 2.90 -31.90
CA ILE A 644 -6.92 3.20 -30.99
C ILE A 644 -8.15 3.48 -31.84
N ASP A 645 -9.21 2.71 -31.64
CA ASP A 645 -10.47 2.79 -32.38
C ASP A 645 -10.25 2.71 -33.91
N GLY A 646 -9.28 1.89 -34.33
CA GLY A 646 -8.90 1.68 -35.72
C GLY A 646 -7.92 2.71 -36.32
N ALA A 647 -7.66 3.84 -35.65
CA ALA A 647 -6.71 4.85 -36.09
C ALA A 647 -5.30 4.60 -35.52
N ALA A 648 -4.26 4.72 -36.34
CA ALA A 648 -2.88 4.66 -35.87
C ALA A 648 -2.58 5.81 -34.90
N ARG A 649 -1.87 5.53 -33.82
CA ARG A 649 -1.48 6.51 -32.80
C ARG A 649 0.01 6.41 -32.50
N ASP A 650 0.66 7.56 -32.43
CA ASP A 650 2.04 7.67 -31.95
C ASP A 650 2.05 7.88 -30.43
N LEU A 651 3.07 7.32 -29.79
CA LEU A 651 3.34 7.54 -28.38
C LEU A 651 4.34 8.68 -28.20
N ASP A 652 4.14 9.50 -27.18
CA ASP A 652 5.14 10.49 -26.80
C ASP A 652 6.40 9.82 -26.18
N ALA A 653 7.42 10.62 -25.87
CA ALA A 653 8.67 10.13 -25.27
C ALA A 653 8.49 9.41 -23.91
N ARG A 654 7.34 9.61 -23.25
CA ARG A 654 6.97 8.96 -21.99
C ARG A 654 6.00 7.78 -22.20
N GLY A 655 5.76 7.36 -23.45
CA GLY A 655 4.85 6.25 -23.77
C GLY A 655 3.37 6.61 -23.67
N ARG A 656 3.01 7.90 -23.72
CA ARG A 656 1.63 8.37 -23.53
C ARG A 656 0.92 8.62 -24.84
N VAL A 657 -0.38 8.37 -24.85
CA VAL A 657 -1.30 8.67 -25.95
C VAL A 657 -2.52 9.41 -25.45
N ALA A 658 -3.00 10.36 -26.25
CA ALA A 658 -4.21 11.12 -25.99
C ALA A 658 -5.47 10.26 -26.15
N LEU A 659 -6.37 10.35 -25.18
CA LEU A 659 -7.73 9.81 -25.22
C LEU A 659 -8.73 10.96 -25.20
N GLU A 660 -9.58 11.04 -26.23
CA GLU A 660 -10.59 12.08 -26.32
C GLU A 660 -11.82 11.72 -25.48
N ILE A 661 -12.18 12.61 -24.55
CA ILE A 661 -13.38 12.49 -23.74
C ILE A 661 -14.42 13.47 -24.30
N ALA A 662 -15.54 12.90 -24.76
CA ALA A 662 -16.64 13.67 -25.29
C ALA A 662 -17.36 14.49 -24.20
N GLN A 663 -17.93 15.63 -24.59
CA GLN A 663 -18.69 16.48 -23.69
C GLN A 663 -19.91 15.73 -23.12
N GLY A 664 -20.11 15.87 -21.81
CA GLY A 664 -21.27 15.35 -21.10
C GLY A 664 -21.32 13.83 -20.91
N THR A 665 -20.36 13.06 -21.44
CA THR A 665 -20.31 11.61 -21.23
C THR A 665 -19.75 11.28 -19.86
N THR A 666 -20.14 10.12 -19.32
CA THR A 666 -19.58 9.54 -18.09
C THR A 666 -18.80 8.26 -18.36
N ARG A 667 -18.85 7.78 -19.60
CA ARG A 667 -18.15 6.59 -20.07
C ARG A 667 -17.58 6.80 -21.46
N THR A 668 -16.43 6.19 -21.72
CA THR A 668 -15.77 6.15 -23.04
C THR A 668 -15.32 4.73 -23.31
N VAL A 669 -15.64 4.18 -24.48
CA VAL A 669 -15.15 2.86 -24.92
C VAL A 669 -13.88 3.08 -25.72
N VAL A 670 -12.84 2.28 -25.46
CA VAL A 670 -11.56 2.36 -26.16
C VAL A 670 -11.17 0.97 -26.64
N ASP A 671 -10.94 0.84 -27.94
CA ASP A 671 -10.43 -0.38 -28.59
C ASP A 671 -8.95 -0.20 -28.94
N LEU A 672 -8.08 -0.90 -28.21
CA LEU A 672 -6.63 -0.95 -28.42
C LEU A 672 -6.29 -2.16 -29.29
N ALA A 673 -5.53 -1.95 -30.36
CA ALA A 673 -4.92 -3.03 -31.14
C ALA A 673 -3.40 -2.82 -31.24
N PHE A 674 -2.67 -3.90 -30.98
CA PHE A 674 -1.21 -3.97 -31.02
C PHE A 674 -0.82 -4.78 -32.26
N ALA A 675 -0.39 -4.11 -33.32
CA ALA A 675 -0.23 -4.67 -34.68
C ALA A 675 1.21 -4.99 -35.06
#